data_AF-A0A061FP66-F1
#
_entry.id   AF-A0A061FP66-F1
#
_cell.length_a   1.000
_cell.length_b   1.000
_cell.length_c   1.000
_cell.angle_alpha   90.00
_cell.angle_beta   90.00
_cell.angle_gamma   90.00
#
_symmetry.space_group_name_H-M   'P 1'
#
loop_
_entity.id
_entity.type
_entity.pdbx_description
1 polymer ?
#
loop_
_entity_poly.entity_id
_entity_poly.type
_entity_poly.pdbx_seq_one_letter_code
_entity_poly.pdbx_strand_id
1 'polypeptide(L)'
;KPQNILIGAGSVVKLCDFGFARAMSTNTVVLRSIKGTPLYMAPELVREQPYNHTVDLWSLGVILYELFVGQPPFYTNSVYALIRHIVKDPVIYPDDMSASFKSFLKGLLNKVPQNRLTWPALLEHPFVKETLDEVEAREVLATTTPTRRSDVAFRGEENNFQTPNGQGNSPAASETCNAPSLHSDAHSDAQKYSPNTVQGNSVLHEEFPGFSNPNDIKQSGNQALDRLENNSRTVNGAQIIGKDNEALALVLLPIKRWSEGSQNACRDQDILHSSQSLRILSNLVSAGALHSDGILDEIMCELLNFTAILVGLKSSDVFELVAKSFSVTKMLLAENNGSDIANSYFKHWVVLVEIFSQVVGCIEDPSGRVFSESCACITTILARVAQGLRAYSLTQVPKGISSPSMVNESLKQILDNAVTSRLVDHLCLCLATSGSSLSSGSTNMLRAACEACRAIWSLMDALEISFVKENPNLFPLDALWNHSLVRLDIRDHARGLLTGTESAKVIDVVTRAFVRSKAVQFAIVHCLHQRVEPALSAAIQILSRCCLHNGIIPTVLCGFPNSLPVTTVVSGGADGTIVSELFSILSLCSSLSKDAQTETANLKCKISNPPALTLHSCLLIATVAQCLKSTGRNSALFMLTTSPKKQLTRLSILAHHVSSNDTTITSLQPHSASAMLALASILSLEGGLSVESSISEIAVPLIPPTSTLCDHLKISSEIENEVGSKSPKVVLSYWHGLRDGCVGLLESKLKWGGPLAVQQLIASGIPLLLINLLASNHLNASRQGVGSLNDGVGLSPTGVVWAVSAICHCLSGGLLTFRQALLSSEHMKLICSLISDVHLKLVRSWIGPGGGKDGVRDIINTVIDFLAFPFVAVQNAPGLPLATASVNSGFILNMGSPASRVCMEDKDMVKAIEDDMGKYIKILLEVGVPGIILRCLEQLESKDLGRTVAFLAKMIGHRPLAVQLVGKGLLDPNRMRRLLDCSSPREATLDTLMIVSDLARMDKGFYEFINGASILDILRGFLTHEDPNIRAKACNALGNMCRHSAYFYDALARHHIIGLLIDRCADPDKRTRKFACFAIGNAAYHNDMLYEELRRSIPQLAKLLLSAEEDKTKANAAGALSNLVRNSNKLCEEIISKGAMQALLKL
;
A
#
# COMPACT_ATOMS: atom_id res chain seq x y z
N LYS A 1 -23.78 -21.97 -24.67
CA LYS A 1 -23.86 -21.13 -25.90
C LYS A 1 -23.61 -22.03 -27.12
N PRO A 2 -24.17 -21.72 -28.31
CA PRO A 2 -24.06 -22.56 -29.50
C PRO A 2 -22.60 -22.85 -29.92
N GLN A 3 -21.69 -21.89 -29.76
CA GLN A 3 -20.26 -22.06 -30.11
C GLN A 3 -19.55 -23.15 -29.29
N ASN A 4 -20.13 -23.58 -28.17
CA ASN A 4 -19.57 -24.62 -27.30
C ASN A 4 -20.30 -25.97 -27.46
N ILE A 5 -21.17 -26.10 -28.47
CA ILE A 5 -21.93 -27.31 -28.81
C ILE A 5 -21.44 -27.77 -30.19
N LEU A 6 -20.58 -28.79 -30.22
CA LEU A 6 -20.03 -29.37 -31.44
C LEU A 6 -20.90 -30.53 -31.91
N ILE A 7 -20.94 -30.76 -33.23
CA ILE A 7 -21.64 -31.91 -33.83
C ILE A 7 -20.57 -32.86 -34.38
N GLY A 8 -20.47 -34.04 -33.78
CA GLY A 8 -19.55 -35.10 -34.20
C GLY A 8 -20.14 -36.02 -35.28
N ALA A 9 -19.34 -37.00 -35.71
CA ALA A 9 -19.80 -38.06 -36.61
C ALA A 9 -21.03 -38.79 -36.03
N GLY A 10 -22.03 -39.07 -36.88
CA GLY A 10 -23.30 -39.65 -36.44
C GLY A 10 -24.25 -38.66 -35.75
N SER A 11 -24.08 -37.35 -35.98
CA SER A 11 -24.91 -36.28 -35.38
C SER A 11 -24.87 -36.24 -33.84
N VAL A 12 -23.82 -36.77 -33.23
CA VAL A 12 -23.65 -36.77 -31.77
C VAL A 12 -23.24 -35.39 -31.29
N VAL A 13 -24.01 -34.82 -30.36
CA VAL A 13 -23.70 -33.55 -29.71
C VAL A 13 -22.56 -33.72 -28.71
N LYS A 14 -21.51 -32.90 -28.82
CA LYS A 14 -20.36 -32.86 -27.92
C LYS A 14 -20.20 -31.45 -27.34
N LEU A 15 -20.20 -31.33 -26.02
CA LEU A 15 -19.87 -30.08 -25.36
C LEU A 15 -18.35 -29.88 -25.31
N CYS A 16 -17.89 -28.67 -25.57
CA CYS A 16 -16.50 -28.27 -25.44
C CYS A 16 -16.36 -27.02 -24.56
N ASP A 17 -15.12 -26.67 -24.21
CA ASP A 17 -14.78 -25.46 -23.44
C ASP A 17 -15.40 -25.45 -22.02
N PHE A 18 -14.82 -26.26 -21.14
CA PHE A 18 -15.18 -26.38 -19.71
C PHE A 18 -14.44 -25.35 -18.81
N GLY A 19 -13.86 -24.29 -19.38
CA GLY A 19 -13.09 -23.28 -18.64
C GLY A 19 -13.92 -22.53 -17.57
N PHE A 20 -15.25 -22.64 -17.62
CA PHE A 20 -16.18 -22.06 -16.64
C PHE A 20 -16.88 -23.10 -15.76
N ALA A 21 -16.54 -24.39 -15.89
CA ALA A 21 -17.16 -25.46 -15.11
C ALA A 21 -16.73 -25.40 -13.63
N ARG A 22 -17.64 -25.74 -12.72
CA ARG A 22 -17.39 -25.83 -11.27
C ARG A 22 -18.07 -27.06 -10.68
N ALA A 23 -17.39 -27.76 -9.78
CA ALA A 23 -17.99 -28.83 -8.99
C ALA A 23 -18.90 -28.23 -7.92
N MET A 24 -20.17 -28.66 -7.89
CA MET A 24 -21.22 -28.09 -7.04
C MET A 24 -21.97 -29.22 -6.32
N SER A 25 -22.30 -29.04 -5.03
CA SER A 25 -23.32 -29.88 -4.36
C SER A 25 -24.72 -29.29 -4.54
N THR A 26 -25.76 -30.11 -4.41
CA THR A 26 -27.18 -29.71 -4.61
C THR A 26 -27.66 -28.55 -3.73
N ASN A 27 -26.94 -28.23 -2.64
CA ASN A 27 -27.27 -27.13 -1.70
C ASN A 27 -26.25 -25.98 -1.68
N THR A 28 -25.30 -25.91 -2.64
CA THR A 28 -24.29 -24.85 -2.65
C THR A 28 -24.82 -23.58 -3.33
N VAL A 29 -24.92 -22.48 -2.57
CA VAL A 29 -25.15 -21.12 -3.08
C VAL A 29 -23.79 -20.48 -3.38
N VAL A 30 -23.54 -20.10 -4.64
CA VAL A 30 -22.27 -19.48 -5.03
C VAL A 30 -22.37 -17.96 -4.99
N LEU A 31 -21.42 -17.33 -4.29
CA LEU A 31 -21.24 -15.88 -4.31
C LEU A 31 -20.35 -15.47 -5.50
N ARG A 32 -20.94 -14.64 -6.36
CA ARG A 32 -20.39 -13.62 -7.26
C ARG A 32 -19.11 -13.92 -8.04
N SER A 33 -19.30 -14.26 -9.32
CA SER A 33 -18.37 -13.96 -10.41
C SER A 33 -19.17 -13.88 -11.71
N ILE A 34 -19.29 -12.69 -12.32
CA ILE A 34 -19.85 -12.57 -13.68
C ILE A 34 -18.70 -12.83 -14.66
N LYS A 35 -18.73 -13.98 -15.34
CA LYS A 35 -17.86 -14.26 -16.50
C LYS A 35 -18.72 -14.91 -17.59
N GLY A 36 -18.68 -14.37 -18.82
CA GLY A 36 -19.34 -14.96 -20.00
C GLY A 36 -19.96 -13.94 -20.97
N THR A 37 -20.54 -14.43 -22.08
CA THR A 37 -21.33 -13.66 -23.04
C THR A 37 -22.71 -13.35 -22.42
N PRO A 38 -23.09 -12.08 -22.17
CA PRO A 38 -24.31 -11.72 -21.44
C PRO A 38 -25.61 -12.28 -22.02
N LEU A 39 -25.60 -12.58 -23.32
CA LEU A 39 -26.72 -13.06 -24.12
C LEU A 39 -27.38 -14.35 -23.57
N TYR A 40 -26.59 -15.25 -22.97
CA TYR A 40 -27.07 -16.53 -22.43
C TYR A 40 -27.16 -16.54 -20.91
N MET A 41 -26.82 -15.43 -20.23
CA MET A 41 -26.79 -15.39 -18.76
C MET A 41 -28.19 -15.29 -18.16
N ALA A 42 -28.38 -16.00 -17.04
CA ALA A 42 -29.62 -15.94 -16.28
C ALA A 42 -29.81 -14.58 -15.56
N PRO A 43 -31.06 -14.15 -15.29
CA PRO A 43 -31.35 -12.86 -14.64
C PRO A 43 -30.67 -12.65 -13.29
N GLU A 44 -30.53 -13.70 -12.49
CA GLU A 44 -29.83 -13.68 -11.20
C GLU A 44 -28.32 -13.50 -11.35
N LEU A 45 -27.73 -14.04 -12.43
CA LEU A 45 -26.30 -13.96 -12.70
C LEU A 45 -25.91 -12.56 -13.16
N VAL A 46 -26.70 -11.94 -14.05
CA VAL A 46 -26.47 -10.55 -14.51
C VAL A 46 -26.71 -9.49 -13.42
N ARG A 47 -27.39 -9.85 -12.32
CA ARG A 47 -27.65 -9.00 -11.15
C ARG A 47 -26.65 -9.22 -10.00
N GLU A 48 -25.62 -10.04 -10.19
CA GLU A 48 -24.68 -10.44 -9.12
C GLU A 48 -25.36 -11.04 -7.88
N GLN A 49 -26.50 -11.68 -8.08
CA GLN A 49 -27.21 -12.39 -7.02
C GLN A 49 -26.61 -13.79 -6.83
N PRO A 50 -26.76 -14.40 -5.64
CA PRO A 50 -26.34 -15.78 -5.44
C PRO A 50 -27.08 -16.71 -6.40
N TYR A 51 -26.37 -17.67 -6.99
CA TYR A 51 -26.91 -18.57 -8.01
C TYR A 51 -26.55 -20.04 -7.73
N ASN A 52 -27.25 -20.94 -8.41
CA ASN A 52 -27.04 -22.38 -8.36
C ASN A 52 -27.06 -22.97 -9.80
N HIS A 53 -27.08 -24.29 -9.92
CA HIS A 53 -27.08 -25.03 -11.20
C HIS A 53 -28.26 -24.71 -12.14
N THR A 54 -29.32 -24.02 -11.68
CA THR A 54 -30.46 -23.65 -12.53
C THR A 54 -30.13 -22.58 -13.57
N VAL A 55 -28.98 -21.91 -13.48
CA VAL A 55 -28.51 -20.94 -14.51
C VAL A 55 -28.20 -21.62 -15.85
N ASP A 56 -27.81 -22.90 -15.82
CA ASP A 56 -27.56 -23.68 -17.04
C ASP A 56 -28.87 -24.02 -17.76
N LEU A 57 -29.96 -24.20 -17.01
CA LEU A 57 -31.31 -24.43 -17.56
C LEU A 57 -31.84 -23.19 -18.28
N TRP A 58 -31.58 -22.00 -17.74
CA TRP A 58 -31.84 -20.75 -18.46
C TRP A 58 -31.04 -20.68 -19.75
N SER A 59 -29.72 -20.94 -19.68
CA SER A 59 -28.83 -20.91 -20.83
C SER A 59 -29.29 -21.88 -21.94
N LEU A 60 -29.74 -23.08 -21.55
CA LEU A 60 -30.34 -24.05 -22.46
C LEU A 60 -31.63 -23.51 -23.11
N GLY A 61 -32.52 -22.90 -22.33
CA GLY A 61 -33.74 -22.28 -22.84
C GLY A 61 -33.45 -21.19 -23.88
N VAL A 62 -32.41 -20.36 -23.66
CA VAL A 62 -31.98 -19.32 -24.60
C VAL A 62 -31.47 -19.95 -25.90
N ILE A 63 -30.66 -21.02 -25.81
CA ILE A 63 -30.14 -21.74 -26.98
C ILE A 63 -31.28 -22.38 -27.79
N LEU A 64 -32.21 -23.06 -27.13
CA LEU A 64 -33.34 -23.72 -27.80
C LEU A 64 -34.28 -22.70 -28.47
N TYR A 65 -34.53 -21.57 -27.81
CA TYR A 65 -35.26 -20.46 -28.42
C TYR A 65 -34.53 -19.96 -29.68
N GLU A 66 -33.22 -19.72 -29.59
CA GLU A 66 -32.40 -19.26 -30.70
C GLU A 66 -32.38 -20.25 -31.87
N LEU A 67 -32.33 -21.56 -31.61
CA LEU A 67 -32.40 -22.58 -32.65
C LEU A 67 -33.73 -22.56 -33.42
N PHE A 68 -34.83 -22.21 -32.75
CA PHE A 68 -36.15 -22.13 -33.39
C PHE A 68 -36.38 -20.79 -34.11
N VAL A 69 -36.04 -19.67 -33.45
CA VAL A 69 -36.34 -18.32 -33.94
C VAL A 69 -35.22 -17.76 -34.83
N GLY A 70 -34.03 -18.35 -34.81
CA GLY A 70 -32.83 -17.87 -35.50
C GLY A 70 -32.10 -16.73 -34.79
N GLN A 71 -32.64 -16.23 -33.67
CA GLN A 71 -32.06 -15.18 -32.84
C GLN A 71 -32.45 -15.42 -31.37
N PRO A 72 -31.62 -15.01 -30.39
CA PRO A 72 -31.93 -15.17 -28.98
C PRO A 72 -33.13 -14.29 -28.56
N PRO A 73 -33.83 -14.66 -27.47
CA PRO A 73 -35.05 -13.98 -27.02
C PRO A 73 -34.84 -12.53 -26.61
N PHE A 74 -33.60 -12.17 -26.25
CA PHE A 74 -33.19 -10.81 -25.97
C PHE A 74 -31.90 -10.54 -26.73
N TYR A 75 -31.89 -9.53 -27.59
CA TYR A 75 -30.69 -9.06 -28.27
C TYR A 75 -30.78 -7.54 -28.46
N THR A 76 -29.62 -6.89 -28.43
CA THR A 76 -29.49 -5.45 -28.67
C THR A 76 -28.01 -5.12 -28.77
N ASN A 77 -27.69 -3.99 -29.40
CA ASN A 77 -26.32 -3.51 -29.56
C ASN A 77 -25.75 -2.90 -28.26
N SER A 78 -26.57 -2.80 -27.20
CA SER A 78 -26.16 -2.29 -25.89
C SER A 78 -26.33 -3.36 -24.81
N VAL A 79 -25.22 -3.76 -24.17
CA VAL A 79 -25.25 -4.70 -23.04
C VAL A 79 -26.15 -4.21 -21.91
N TYR A 80 -26.24 -2.90 -21.68
CA TYR A 80 -27.15 -2.33 -20.68
C TYR A 80 -28.62 -2.57 -21.01
N ALA A 81 -29.00 -2.30 -22.27
CA ALA A 81 -30.34 -2.61 -22.74
C ALA A 81 -30.59 -4.13 -22.68
N LEU A 82 -29.59 -4.95 -23.00
CA LEU A 82 -29.68 -6.41 -22.96
C LEU A 82 -29.94 -6.92 -21.54
N ILE A 83 -29.17 -6.45 -20.55
CA ILE A 83 -29.39 -6.79 -19.14
C ILE A 83 -30.79 -6.34 -18.71
N ARG A 84 -31.22 -5.12 -19.07
CA ARG A 84 -32.57 -4.64 -18.77
C ARG A 84 -33.64 -5.55 -19.38
N HIS A 85 -33.50 -5.97 -20.64
CA HIS A 85 -34.41 -6.88 -21.32
C HIS A 85 -34.46 -8.24 -20.61
N ILE A 86 -33.30 -8.84 -20.34
CA ILE A 86 -33.17 -10.11 -19.58
C ILE A 86 -33.86 -10.01 -18.22
N VAL A 87 -33.74 -8.88 -17.54
CA VAL A 87 -34.26 -8.64 -16.19
C VAL A 87 -35.76 -8.33 -16.18
N LYS A 88 -36.26 -7.50 -17.10
CA LYS A 88 -37.59 -6.87 -17.02
C LYS A 88 -38.57 -7.34 -18.09
N ASP A 89 -38.11 -7.55 -19.31
CA ASP A 89 -39.01 -7.70 -20.47
C ASP A 89 -39.47 -9.16 -20.63
N PRO A 90 -40.76 -9.42 -20.94
CA PRO A 90 -41.23 -10.77 -21.16
C PRO A 90 -40.59 -11.39 -22.41
N VAL A 91 -40.39 -12.71 -22.40
CA VAL A 91 -39.98 -13.44 -23.62
C VAL A 91 -41.15 -13.46 -24.59
N ILE A 92 -40.91 -13.06 -25.84
CA ILE A 92 -41.91 -13.09 -26.91
C ILE A 92 -41.85 -14.46 -27.57
N TYR A 93 -42.95 -15.20 -27.60
CA TYR A 93 -43.01 -16.53 -28.19
C TYR A 93 -43.86 -16.49 -29.47
N PRO A 94 -43.29 -16.88 -30.63
CA PRO A 94 -44.03 -16.97 -31.89
C PRO A 94 -45.29 -17.85 -31.80
N ASP A 95 -46.24 -17.61 -32.72
CA ASP A 95 -47.53 -18.32 -32.78
C ASP A 95 -47.44 -19.67 -33.52
N ASP A 96 -46.45 -19.84 -34.38
CA ASP A 96 -46.10 -21.08 -35.08
C ASP A 96 -45.35 -22.09 -34.17
N MET A 97 -45.03 -21.69 -32.94
CA MET A 97 -44.40 -22.55 -31.95
C MET A 97 -45.39 -23.56 -31.36
N SER A 98 -45.06 -24.85 -31.41
CA SER A 98 -45.91 -25.91 -30.86
C SER A 98 -46.20 -25.69 -29.37
N ALA A 99 -47.41 -26.05 -28.92
CA ALA A 99 -47.83 -25.84 -27.53
C ALA A 99 -46.90 -26.54 -26.52
N SER A 100 -46.42 -27.75 -26.85
CA SER A 100 -45.47 -28.51 -26.04
C SER A 100 -44.11 -27.80 -25.94
N PHE A 101 -43.56 -27.33 -27.06
CA PHE A 101 -42.27 -26.62 -27.06
C PHE A 101 -42.35 -25.26 -26.38
N LYS A 102 -43.45 -24.52 -26.58
CA LYS A 102 -43.73 -23.24 -25.91
C LYS A 102 -43.85 -23.40 -24.40
N SER A 103 -44.50 -24.47 -23.93
CA SER A 103 -44.56 -24.83 -22.51
C SER A 103 -43.16 -25.13 -21.95
N PHE A 104 -42.36 -25.90 -22.70
CA PHE A 104 -41.00 -26.26 -22.31
C PHE A 104 -40.09 -25.02 -22.15
N LEU A 105 -40.09 -24.13 -23.15
CA LEU A 105 -39.31 -22.89 -23.10
C LEU A 105 -39.78 -21.95 -21.99
N LYS A 106 -41.09 -21.85 -21.71
CA LYS A 106 -41.60 -21.07 -20.57
C LYS A 106 -41.08 -21.58 -19.23
N GLY A 107 -40.92 -22.90 -19.08
CA GLY A 107 -40.31 -23.51 -17.90
C GLY A 107 -38.83 -23.15 -17.74
N LEU A 108 -38.05 -23.21 -18.83
CA LEU A 108 -36.61 -22.91 -18.82
C LEU A 108 -36.30 -21.40 -18.69
N LEU A 109 -37.08 -20.56 -19.37
CA LEU A 109 -36.92 -19.10 -19.41
C LEU A 109 -37.72 -18.39 -18.32
N ASN A 110 -37.93 -19.06 -17.17
CA ASN A 110 -38.51 -18.41 -15.99
C ASN A 110 -37.47 -17.54 -15.29
N LYS A 111 -37.80 -16.25 -15.12
CA LYS A 111 -36.90 -15.27 -14.50
C LYS A 111 -36.73 -15.44 -13.00
N VAL A 112 -37.65 -16.14 -12.35
CA VAL A 112 -37.55 -16.50 -10.92
C VAL A 112 -36.92 -17.88 -10.84
N PRO A 113 -35.68 -18.03 -10.32
CA PRO A 113 -34.96 -19.31 -10.35
C PRO A 113 -35.70 -20.44 -9.63
N GLN A 114 -36.43 -20.13 -8.56
CA GLN A 114 -37.23 -21.10 -7.79
C GLN A 114 -38.41 -21.68 -8.58
N ASN A 115 -38.91 -20.96 -9.58
CA ASN A 115 -40.01 -21.38 -10.44
C ASN A 115 -39.53 -21.88 -11.81
N ARG A 116 -38.21 -21.93 -12.02
CA ARG A 116 -37.60 -22.46 -13.24
C ARG A 116 -37.69 -23.97 -13.22
N LEU A 117 -37.87 -24.57 -14.38
CA LEU A 117 -37.86 -26.03 -14.55
C LEU A 117 -36.60 -26.62 -13.91
N THR A 118 -36.71 -27.77 -13.25
CA THR A 118 -35.58 -28.47 -12.61
C THR A 118 -35.08 -29.60 -13.49
N TRP A 119 -33.86 -30.09 -13.26
CA TRP A 119 -33.29 -31.19 -14.05
C TRP A 119 -34.18 -32.45 -14.12
N PRO A 120 -34.79 -32.95 -13.03
CA PRO A 120 -35.72 -34.09 -13.12
C PRO A 120 -36.99 -33.76 -13.91
N ALA A 121 -37.58 -32.58 -13.69
CA ALA A 121 -38.79 -32.15 -14.39
C ALA A 121 -38.55 -31.87 -15.89
N LEU A 122 -37.32 -31.55 -16.27
CA LEU A 122 -36.91 -31.34 -17.65
C LEU A 122 -37.04 -32.62 -18.49
N LEU A 123 -36.60 -33.75 -17.96
CA LEU A 123 -36.64 -35.05 -18.66
C LEU A 123 -38.06 -35.61 -18.78
N GLU A 124 -38.94 -35.30 -17.83
CA GLU A 124 -40.34 -35.72 -17.86
C GLU A 124 -41.25 -34.79 -18.69
N HIS A 125 -40.72 -33.69 -19.22
CA HIS A 125 -41.54 -32.75 -19.97
C HIS A 125 -42.03 -33.39 -21.30
N PRO A 126 -43.31 -33.23 -21.70
CA PRO A 126 -43.86 -33.78 -22.95
C PRO A 126 -43.18 -33.36 -24.27
N PHE A 127 -42.17 -32.49 -24.21
CA PHE A 127 -41.37 -32.07 -25.37
C PHE A 127 -40.09 -32.92 -25.51
N VAL A 128 -39.58 -33.45 -24.39
CA VAL A 128 -38.33 -34.19 -24.30
C VAL A 128 -38.58 -35.69 -24.12
N LYS A 129 -39.69 -36.04 -23.44
CA LYS A 129 -40.07 -37.42 -23.20
C LYS A 129 -40.29 -38.17 -24.51
N GLU A 130 -39.36 -39.05 -24.85
CA GLU A 130 -39.43 -39.92 -26.03
C GLU A 130 -40.68 -40.80 -25.93
N THR A 131 -41.40 -40.92 -27.04
CA THR A 131 -42.47 -41.90 -27.20
C THR A 131 -41.88 -43.29 -27.40
N LEU A 132 -42.64 -44.35 -27.09
CA LEU A 132 -42.17 -45.74 -27.26
C LEU A 132 -41.66 -46.00 -28.70
N ASP A 133 -42.28 -45.37 -29.69
CA ASP A 133 -41.91 -45.47 -31.11
C ASP A 133 -40.56 -44.78 -31.43
N GLU A 134 -40.24 -43.68 -30.75
CA GLU A 134 -38.98 -42.94 -30.94
C GLU A 134 -37.80 -43.65 -30.28
N VAL A 135 -38.04 -44.30 -29.13
CA VAL A 135 -37.05 -45.16 -28.46
C VAL A 135 -36.67 -46.33 -29.36
N GLU A 136 -37.66 -47.00 -29.96
CA GLU A 136 -37.46 -48.15 -30.85
C GLU A 136 -36.71 -47.73 -32.14
N ALA A 137 -37.06 -46.57 -32.73
CA ALA A 137 -36.37 -46.03 -33.89
C ALA A 137 -34.90 -45.67 -33.62
N ARG A 138 -34.59 -45.16 -32.42
CA ARG A 138 -33.23 -44.81 -31.99
C ARG A 138 -32.36 -46.05 -31.75
N GLU A 139 -32.92 -47.11 -31.19
CA GLU A 139 -32.21 -48.39 -30.99
C GLU A 139 -31.86 -49.08 -32.32
N VAL A 140 -32.71 -48.93 -33.34
CA VAL A 140 -32.45 -49.41 -34.71
C VAL A 140 -31.35 -48.60 -35.43
N LEU A 141 -31.25 -47.29 -35.17
CA LEU A 141 -30.18 -46.43 -35.72
C LEU A 141 -28.80 -46.67 -35.07
N ALA A 142 -28.77 -47.10 -33.81
CA ALA A 142 -27.53 -47.37 -33.08
C ALA A 142 -26.82 -48.67 -33.54
N THR A 143 -27.52 -49.58 -34.21
CA THR A 143 -26.99 -50.89 -34.65
C THR A 143 -26.38 -50.90 -36.06
N THR A 144 -26.48 -49.80 -36.82
CA THR A 144 -26.06 -49.73 -38.24
C THR A 144 -24.74 -48.97 -38.49
N THR A 145 -24.01 -48.51 -37.46
CA THR A 145 -22.72 -47.82 -37.65
C THR A 145 -21.51 -48.77 -37.48
N PRO A 146 -20.59 -48.88 -38.48
CA PRO A 146 -19.46 -49.81 -38.40
C PRO A 146 -18.33 -49.28 -37.50
N THR A 147 -18.03 -50.03 -36.45
CA THR A 147 -16.99 -49.73 -35.45
C THR A 147 -15.59 -49.94 -36.05
N ARG A 148 -14.84 -48.86 -36.33
CA ARG A 148 -13.40 -48.91 -36.57
C ARG A 148 -12.67 -48.61 -35.25
N ARG A 149 -12.03 -49.65 -34.72
CA ARG A 149 -11.23 -49.67 -33.49
C ARG A 149 -9.92 -48.90 -33.70
N SER A 150 -9.62 -47.93 -32.84
CA SER A 150 -8.25 -47.47 -32.60
C SER A 150 -8.12 -47.10 -31.13
N ASP A 151 -7.45 -47.97 -30.39
CA ASP A 151 -7.04 -47.83 -28.99
C ASP A 151 -6.02 -46.69 -28.83
N VAL A 152 -6.23 -45.73 -27.92
CA VAL A 152 -5.18 -45.16 -27.06
C VAL A 152 -5.78 -44.69 -25.72
N ALA A 153 -5.54 -45.52 -24.70
CA ALA A 153 -5.31 -45.24 -23.27
C ALA A 153 -5.98 -44.05 -22.56
N PHE A 154 -6.93 -44.37 -21.67
CA PHE A 154 -7.00 -43.77 -20.34
C PHE A 154 -7.15 -44.89 -19.30
N ARG A 155 -6.14 -45.07 -18.45
CA ARG A 155 -6.26 -45.80 -17.19
C ARG A 155 -7.01 -44.91 -16.20
N GLY A 156 -8.21 -45.31 -15.83
CA GLY A 156 -8.89 -44.91 -14.62
C GLY A 156 -9.43 -46.17 -13.98
N GLU A 157 -8.93 -46.51 -12.80
CA GLU A 157 -9.47 -47.57 -11.96
C GLU A 157 -10.85 -47.16 -11.47
N GLU A 158 -11.89 -47.88 -11.88
CA GLU A 158 -13.15 -47.95 -11.14
C GLU A 158 -13.24 -49.32 -10.46
N ASN A 159 -13.31 -49.28 -9.13
CA ASN A 159 -13.94 -50.35 -8.37
C ASN A 159 -15.46 -50.20 -8.54
N ASN A 160 -16.13 -51.26 -8.97
CA ASN A 160 -17.49 -51.53 -8.51
C ASN A 160 -17.81 -53.04 -8.47
N PHE A 161 -18.11 -53.47 -7.25
CA PHE A 161 -19.08 -54.48 -6.79
C PHE A 161 -19.82 -55.36 -7.81
N GLN A 162 -19.90 -56.66 -7.48
CA GLN A 162 -21.18 -57.41 -7.38
C GLN A 162 -21.03 -58.72 -6.56
N THR A 163 -21.79 -58.79 -5.45
CA THR A 163 -22.69 -59.85 -4.87
C THR A 163 -22.71 -61.30 -5.43
N PRO A 164 -23.39 -62.33 -4.81
CA PRO A 164 -24.05 -62.48 -3.48
C PRO A 164 -23.86 -63.88 -2.79
N ASN A 165 -24.55 -64.05 -1.64
CA ASN A 165 -24.89 -65.28 -0.86
C ASN A 165 -23.79 -65.88 0.04
N GLY A 166 -24.01 -66.23 1.31
CA GLY A 166 -25.19 -66.16 2.18
C GLY A 166 -24.96 -66.95 3.50
N GLN A 167 -25.78 -66.62 4.52
CA GLN A 167 -26.05 -67.28 5.82
C GLN A 167 -25.23 -66.92 7.08
N GLY A 168 -25.97 -66.49 8.13
CA GLY A 168 -25.51 -66.61 9.52
C GLY A 168 -26.08 -65.64 10.59
N ASN A 169 -27.40 -65.59 10.79
CA ASN A 169 -28.14 -65.40 12.07
C ASN A 169 -27.88 -64.22 13.05
N SER A 170 -28.86 -63.31 13.16
CA SER A 170 -29.85 -63.21 14.27
C SER A 170 -30.19 -61.76 14.72
N PRO A 171 -31.45 -61.46 15.13
CA PRO A 171 -31.94 -60.08 15.28
C PRO A 171 -32.46 -59.66 16.68
N ALA A 172 -32.50 -58.33 16.85
CA ALA A 172 -33.54 -57.47 17.41
C ALA A 172 -34.11 -57.59 18.86
N ALA A 173 -34.31 -56.38 19.39
CA ALA A 173 -35.41 -55.88 20.23
C ALA A 173 -35.26 -55.83 21.77
N SER A 174 -35.88 -54.77 22.28
CA SER A 174 -35.88 -54.14 23.60
C SER A 174 -36.58 -54.91 24.72
N GLU A 175 -36.10 -54.77 25.96
CA GLU A 175 -36.79 -54.19 27.14
C GLU A 175 -36.27 -54.73 28.50
N THR A 176 -36.29 -53.84 29.49
CA THR A 176 -36.48 -54.05 30.95
C THR A 176 -35.37 -54.50 31.92
N CYS A 177 -35.21 -53.62 32.94
CA CYS A 177 -35.21 -53.87 34.40
C CYS A 177 -33.92 -54.20 35.20
N ASN A 178 -33.67 -53.29 36.17
CA ASN A 178 -33.35 -53.51 37.60
C ASN A 178 -31.89 -53.64 38.12
N ALA A 179 -31.52 -52.57 38.87
CA ALA A 179 -30.96 -52.57 40.26
C ALA A 179 -29.46 -52.94 40.50
N PRO A 180 -28.85 -52.59 41.66
CA PRO A 180 -29.11 -51.49 42.60
C PRO A 180 -27.85 -50.67 43.06
N SER A 181 -28.15 -49.50 43.62
CA SER A 181 -27.49 -48.70 44.69
C SER A 181 -26.15 -49.12 45.33
N LEU A 182 -25.31 -48.13 45.68
CA LEU A 182 -25.08 -47.66 47.07
C LEU A 182 -24.03 -46.53 47.17
N HIS A 183 -24.42 -45.43 47.85
CA HIS A 183 -23.65 -44.44 48.62
C HIS A 183 -22.57 -43.58 47.93
N SER A 184 -22.41 -42.29 48.19
CA SER A 184 -23.09 -41.34 49.11
C SER A 184 -22.56 -39.93 48.81
N ASP A 185 -23.49 -38.96 48.72
CA ASP A 185 -23.54 -37.64 49.38
C ASP A 185 -22.27 -36.74 49.42
N ALA A 186 -22.32 -35.41 49.18
CA ALA A 186 -23.41 -34.50 48.87
C ALA A 186 -22.88 -33.16 48.30
N HIS A 187 -23.72 -32.58 47.45
CA HIS A 187 -23.79 -31.21 46.89
C HIS A 187 -23.72 -30.10 47.94
N SER A 188 -23.15 -28.91 47.70
CA SER A 188 -23.42 -27.84 46.72
C SER A 188 -24.71 -27.05 46.91
N ASP A 189 -24.58 -25.74 46.66
CA ASP A 189 -25.59 -24.78 46.19
C ASP A 189 -26.59 -24.19 47.19
N ALA A 190 -27.23 -23.03 46.98
CA ALA A 190 -27.00 -21.80 46.20
C ALA A 190 -28.29 -20.93 46.38
N GLN A 191 -28.17 -19.60 46.22
CA GLN A 191 -29.24 -18.66 45.75
C GLN A 191 -30.49 -18.46 46.65
N LYS A 192 -31.26 -17.36 46.69
CA LYS A 192 -31.35 -16.04 46.01
C LYS A 192 -32.46 -15.20 46.72
N TYR A 193 -32.48 -13.88 46.41
CA TYR A 193 -33.57 -12.88 46.45
C TYR A 193 -33.83 -11.99 47.70
N SER A 194 -33.84 -10.68 47.43
CA SER A 194 -34.13 -9.43 48.20
C SER A 194 -35.64 -9.26 48.57
N PRO A 195 -36.17 -8.19 49.26
CA PRO A 195 -35.65 -6.80 49.42
C PRO A 195 -35.86 -6.06 50.79
N ASN A 196 -35.17 -4.90 50.91
CA ASN A 196 -35.33 -3.69 51.76
C ASN A 196 -36.16 -3.74 53.08
N THR A 197 -35.62 -3.14 54.17
CA THR A 197 -36.00 -1.80 54.75
C THR A 197 -35.42 -1.60 56.19
N VAL A 198 -34.56 -0.58 56.36
CA VAL A 198 -34.37 0.38 57.49
C VAL A 198 -33.99 -0.05 58.93
N GLN A 199 -32.99 0.71 59.45
CA GLN A 199 -32.66 1.15 60.84
C GLN A 199 -31.71 0.32 61.74
N GLY A 200 -30.65 1.01 62.21
CA GLY A 200 -30.11 0.86 63.57
C GLY A 200 -28.58 0.85 63.70
N ASN A 201 -27.98 1.97 64.10
CA ASN A 201 -26.57 2.14 64.45
C ASN A 201 -26.11 1.33 65.68
N SER A 202 -24.85 0.87 65.69
CA SER A 202 -23.79 1.12 66.71
C SER A 202 -22.55 0.29 66.34
N VAL A 203 -21.54 0.89 65.71
CA VAL A 203 -20.28 1.39 66.32
C VAL A 203 -19.71 0.47 67.40
N LEU A 204 -18.74 -0.37 67.01
CA LEU A 204 -17.65 -0.81 67.87
C LEU A 204 -16.34 -0.34 67.23
N HIS A 205 -15.74 0.66 67.87
CA HIS A 205 -14.37 1.08 67.67
C HIS A 205 -13.44 -0.01 68.23
N GLU A 206 -12.62 -0.62 67.38
CA GLU A 206 -11.36 -1.22 67.83
C GLU A 206 -10.25 -0.18 67.64
N GLU A 207 -9.72 0.30 68.75
CA GLU A 207 -8.60 1.25 68.83
C GLU A 207 -7.31 0.63 68.31
N PHE A 208 -6.67 1.34 67.39
CA PHE A 208 -5.27 1.16 67.02
C PHE A 208 -4.35 1.46 68.22
N PRO A 209 -3.36 0.62 68.56
CA PRO A 209 -2.40 0.97 69.60
C PRO A 209 -1.46 2.07 69.06
N GLY A 210 -1.69 3.30 69.53
CA GLY A 210 -0.88 4.47 69.22
C GLY A 210 0.52 4.39 69.84
N PHE A 211 1.49 4.95 69.12
CA PHE A 211 2.83 5.25 69.66
C PHE A 211 2.70 6.17 70.87
N SER A 212 3.16 5.71 72.04
CA SER A 212 3.29 6.56 73.22
C SER A 212 4.41 6.06 74.15
N ASN A 213 5.60 6.65 74.04
CA ASN A 213 6.35 7.36 75.10
C ASN A 213 7.83 7.59 74.70
N PRO A 214 8.43 8.78 74.88
CA PRO A 214 9.81 9.08 74.45
C PRO A 214 10.92 8.59 75.39
N ASN A 215 10.68 7.68 76.34
CA ASN A 215 11.64 7.42 77.42
C ASN A 215 11.91 5.95 77.79
N ASP A 216 11.54 4.97 76.98
CA ASP A 216 11.92 3.58 77.25
C ASP A 216 12.78 2.94 76.16
N ILE A 217 14.06 2.79 76.52
CA ILE A 217 14.97 1.72 76.12
C ILE A 217 15.41 1.75 74.65
N LYS A 218 16.73 1.82 74.45
CA LYS A 218 17.43 1.51 73.18
C LYS A 218 16.93 0.18 72.59
N GLN A 219 15.82 0.20 71.85
CA GLN A 219 15.41 -0.92 71.01
C GLN A 219 16.34 -0.93 69.81
N SER A 220 16.98 -2.07 69.56
CA SER A 220 17.79 -2.23 68.36
C SER A 220 16.89 -1.99 67.14
N GLY A 221 17.36 -1.17 66.18
CA GLY A 221 16.57 -0.77 65.00
C GLY A 221 15.96 -1.93 64.20
N ASN A 222 16.43 -3.16 64.44
CA ASN A 222 15.96 -4.40 63.82
C ASN A 222 14.52 -4.76 64.24
N GLN A 223 14.10 -4.54 65.50
CA GLN A 223 12.74 -4.92 65.96
C GLN A 223 11.65 -3.94 65.48
N ALA A 224 12.02 -2.69 65.20
CA ALA A 224 11.08 -1.67 64.74
C ALA A 224 10.65 -1.89 63.28
N LEU A 225 11.60 -2.23 62.39
CA LEU A 225 11.32 -2.51 60.99
C LEU A 225 10.43 -3.75 60.81
N ASP A 226 10.62 -4.80 61.62
CA ASP A 226 9.78 -6.01 61.58
C ASP A 226 8.31 -5.71 61.92
N ARG A 227 8.06 -4.84 62.89
CA ARG A 227 6.70 -4.39 63.23
C ARG A 227 6.08 -3.56 62.12
N LEU A 228 6.85 -2.63 61.54
CA LEU A 228 6.40 -1.80 60.42
C LEU A 228 6.08 -2.66 59.19
N GLU A 229 6.89 -3.68 58.88
CA GLU A 229 6.61 -4.61 57.80
C GLU A 229 5.29 -5.36 58.01
N ASN A 230 5.08 -5.95 59.20
CA ASN A 230 3.86 -6.68 59.50
C ASN A 230 2.62 -5.78 59.42
N ASN A 231 2.70 -4.55 59.94
CA ASN A 231 1.61 -3.58 59.89
C ASN A 231 1.33 -3.09 58.46
N SER A 232 2.37 -2.91 57.64
CA SER A 232 2.24 -2.45 56.24
C SER A 232 1.50 -3.43 55.33
N ARG A 233 1.36 -4.71 55.72
CA ARG A 233 0.65 -5.72 54.91
C ARG A 233 -0.85 -5.50 54.83
N THR A 234 -1.41 -4.67 55.73
CA THR A 234 -2.83 -4.30 55.72
C THR A 234 -3.00 -2.89 55.16
N VAL A 235 -4.07 -2.63 54.40
CA VAL A 235 -4.35 -1.30 53.83
C VAL A 235 -4.44 -0.24 54.94
N ASN A 236 -5.14 -0.54 56.04
CA ASN A 236 -5.27 0.40 57.16
C ASN A 236 -3.94 0.65 57.88
N GLY A 237 -3.13 -0.39 58.12
CA GLY A 237 -1.82 -0.24 58.73
C GLY A 237 -0.85 0.53 57.84
N ALA A 238 -0.88 0.30 56.53
CA ALA A 238 -0.12 1.07 55.55
C ALA A 238 -0.53 2.55 55.54
N GLN A 239 -1.83 2.86 55.57
CA GLN A 239 -2.31 4.25 55.64
C GLN A 239 -1.88 4.99 56.91
N ILE A 240 -1.75 4.27 58.02
CA ILE A 240 -1.29 4.87 59.29
C ILE A 240 0.20 5.13 59.25
N ILE A 241 0.99 4.17 58.76
CA ILE A 241 2.44 4.36 58.56
C ILE A 241 2.71 5.52 57.59
N GLY A 242 1.96 5.63 56.49
CA GLY A 242 2.13 6.70 55.50
C GLY A 242 1.81 8.12 56.01
N LYS A 243 1.09 8.24 57.14
CA LYS A 243 0.78 9.52 57.81
C LYS A 243 1.74 9.84 58.97
N ASP A 244 2.59 8.90 59.34
CA ASP A 244 3.53 9.02 60.46
C ASP A 244 4.95 9.31 59.94
N ASN A 245 5.38 10.56 60.10
CA ASN A 245 6.70 11.01 59.65
C ASN A 245 7.86 10.31 60.37
N GLU A 246 7.69 9.93 61.64
CA GLU A 246 8.72 9.19 62.38
C GLU A 246 8.83 7.75 61.89
N ALA A 247 7.69 7.11 61.63
CA ALA A 247 7.66 5.78 61.01
C ALA A 247 8.28 5.79 59.60
N LEU A 248 7.98 6.79 58.77
CA LEU A 248 8.59 6.95 57.44
C LEU A 248 10.11 7.20 57.54
N ALA A 249 10.57 8.01 58.49
CA ALA A 249 12.00 8.22 58.72
C ALA A 249 12.71 6.91 59.12
N LEU A 250 12.08 6.07 59.95
CA LEU A 250 12.59 4.74 60.30
C LEU A 250 12.64 3.78 59.10
N VAL A 251 11.65 3.85 58.20
CA VAL A 251 11.62 3.06 56.95
C VAL A 251 12.74 3.49 55.99
N LEU A 252 13.03 4.79 55.88
CA LEU A 252 14.06 5.34 55.00
C LEU A 252 15.48 5.23 55.57
N LEU A 253 15.65 5.10 56.88
CA LEU A 253 16.96 5.07 57.54
C LEU A 253 17.93 4.02 56.95
N PRO A 254 17.54 2.75 56.69
CA PRO A 254 18.42 1.79 56.05
C PRO A 254 18.86 2.19 54.64
N ILE A 255 18.04 2.94 53.91
CA ILE A 255 18.32 3.45 52.56
C ILE A 255 19.30 4.64 52.65
N LYS A 256 19.05 5.59 53.57
CA LYS A 256 19.90 6.77 53.81
C LYS A 256 21.33 6.41 54.27
N ARG A 257 21.52 5.33 55.04
CA ARG A 257 22.85 4.90 55.50
C ARG A 257 23.86 4.62 54.39
N TRP A 258 23.39 4.32 53.18
CA TRP A 258 24.28 4.10 52.03
C TRP A 258 24.91 5.39 51.52
N SER A 259 24.30 6.56 51.74
CA SER A 259 24.81 7.86 51.30
C SER A 259 25.78 8.51 52.31
N GLU A 260 25.71 8.15 53.59
CA GLU A 260 26.48 8.77 54.69
C GLU A 260 27.92 8.25 54.84
N GLY A 261 28.33 7.22 54.10
CA GLY A 261 29.72 6.81 53.97
C GLY A 261 30.31 6.04 55.15
N SER A 262 30.51 4.74 54.95
CA SER A 262 31.61 3.99 55.55
C SER A 262 32.18 3.08 54.48
N GLN A 263 33.32 3.49 53.91
CA GLN A 263 34.18 2.58 53.16
C GLN A 263 34.66 1.49 54.13
N ASN A 264 33.91 0.40 54.28
CA ASN A 264 34.37 -0.95 54.62
C ASN A 264 33.19 -1.92 54.83
N ALA A 265 33.17 -2.96 53.99
CA ALA A 265 32.31 -4.15 54.02
C ALA A 265 30.80 -3.91 53.85
N CYS A 266 30.30 -4.23 52.64
CA CYS A 266 28.91 -4.63 52.43
C CYS A 266 28.56 -5.73 53.45
N ARG A 267 27.76 -5.41 54.47
CA ARG A 267 27.26 -6.42 55.41
C ARG A 267 25.96 -6.99 54.85
N ASP A 268 25.82 -8.31 54.84
CA ASP A 268 24.56 -9.00 54.46
C ASP A 268 23.33 -8.41 55.19
N GLN A 269 23.57 -7.89 56.39
CA GLN A 269 22.56 -7.25 57.22
C GLN A 269 22.04 -5.93 56.62
N ASP A 270 22.88 -5.10 55.99
CA ASP A 270 22.45 -3.86 55.36
C ASP A 270 21.63 -4.12 54.08
N ILE A 271 21.96 -5.17 53.33
CA ILE A 271 21.16 -5.65 52.19
C ILE A 271 19.78 -6.10 52.66
N LEU A 272 19.72 -6.91 53.73
CA LEU A 272 18.47 -7.44 54.27
C LEU A 272 17.54 -6.31 54.77
N HIS A 273 18.08 -5.38 55.56
CA HIS A 273 17.30 -4.24 56.07
C HIS A 273 16.84 -3.31 54.95
N SER A 274 17.67 -3.04 53.95
CA SER A 274 17.28 -2.22 52.80
C SER A 274 16.19 -2.90 51.95
N SER A 275 16.30 -4.21 51.74
CA SER A 275 15.26 -5.02 51.07
C SER A 275 13.94 -5.03 51.85
N GLN A 276 14.01 -5.00 53.19
CA GLN A 276 12.85 -4.87 54.05
C GLN A 276 12.19 -3.48 53.92
N SER A 277 12.99 -2.41 53.97
CA SER A 277 12.54 -1.03 53.72
C SER A 277 11.81 -0.90 52.38
N LEU A 278 12.38 -1.41 51.29
CA LEU A 278 11.76 -1.37 49.96
C LEU A 278 10.42 -2.12 49.91
N ARG A 279 10.28 -3.22 50.67
CA ARG A 279 9.02 -3.97 50.76
C ARG A 279 7.95 -3.19 51.51
N ILE A 280 8.32 -2.53 52.60
CA ILE A 280 7.44 -1.64 53.34
C ILE A 280 6.97 -0.51 52.41
N LEU A 281 7.91 0.20 51.77
CA LEU A 281 7.58 1.25 50.80
C LEU A 281 6.66 0.74 49.68
N SER A 282 6.93 -0.45 49.14
CA SER A 282 6.08 -1.09 48.13
C SER A 282 4.63 -1.27 48.61
N ASN A 283 4.44 -1.70 49.86
CA ASN A 283 3.13 -1.88 50.46
C ASN A 283 2.43 -0.53 50.71
N LEU A 284 3.18 0.48 51.18
CA LEU A 284 2.65 1.83 51.42
C LEU A 284 2.13 2.46 50.13
N VAL A 285 2.92 2.36 49.05
CA VAL A 285 2.50 2.82 47.72
C VAL A 285 1.28 2.02 47.27
N SER A 286 1.30 0.69 47.29
CA SER A 286 0.15 -0.12 46.83
C SER A 286 -1.17 0.15 47.59
N ALA A 287 -1.08 0.66 48.83
CA ALA A 287 -2.23 1.04 49.64
C ALA A 287 -2.69 2.50 49.42
N GLY A 288 -2.02 3.25 48.53
CA GLY A 288 -2.23 4.67 48.31
C GLY A 288 -1.98 5.50 49.57
N ALA A 289 -1.03 5.13 50.42
CA ALA A 289 -0.83 5.75 51.74
C ALA A 289 -0.03 7.07 51.72
N LEU A 290 0.61 7.40 50.60
CA LEU A 290 1.48 8.56 50.44
C LEU A 290 0.74 9.68 49.68
N HIS A 291 0.34 10.74 50.37
CA HIS A 291 -0.52 11.81 49.81
C HIS A 291 0.14 13.19 49.73
N SER A 292 1.34 13.37 50.29
CA SER A 292 2.03 14.68 50.31
C SER A 292 3.11 14.72 49.23
N ASP A 293 3.00 15.69 48.31
CA ASP A 293 3.97 15.90 47.23
C ASP A 293 5.40 16.09 47.73
N GLY A 294 5.59 16.76 48.88
CA GLY A 294 6.91 16.95 49.49
C GLY A 294 7.53 15.66 50.02
N ILE A 295 6.73 14.77 50.61
CA ILE A 295 7.18 13.47 51.12
C ILE A 295 7.49 12.53 49.95
N LEU A 296 6.66 12.54 48.91
CA LEU A 296 6.90 11.80 47.67
C LEU A 296 8.22 12.23 47.00
N ASP A 297 8.50 13.53 46.97
CA ASP A 297 9.75 14.08 46.44
C ASP A 297 10.98 13.62 47.22
N GLU A 298 10.92 13.68 48.56
CA GLU A 298 12.00 13.21 49.43
C GLU A 298 12.27 11.71 49.25
N ILE A 299 11.22 10.87 49.28
CA ILE A 299 11.32 9.43 49.09
C ILE A 299 11.93 9.12 47.71
N MET A 300 11.50 9.82 46.66
CA MET A 300 12.03 9.63 45.30
C MET A 300 13.50 10.03 45.18
N CYS A 301 13.89 11.17 45.76
CA CYS A 301 15.30 11.60 45.78
C CYS A 301 16.20 10.58 46.49
N GLU A 302 15.78 10.08 47.65
CA GLU A 302 16.54 9.09 48.41
C GLU A 302 16.63 7.74 47.69
N LEU A 303 15.54 7.28 47.09
CA LEU A 303 15.54 6.05 46.30
C LEU A 303 16.44 6.16 45.05
N LEU A 304 16.41 7.28 44.34
CA LEU A 304 17.26 7.49 43.16
C LEU A 304 18.74 7.55 43.55
N ASN A 305 19.08 8.27 44.62
CA ASN A 305 20.46 8.34 45.14
C ASN A 305 20.97 6.95 45.58
N PHE A 306 20.16 6.22 46.35
CA PHE A 306 20.44 4.85 46.75
C PHE A 306 20.64 3.93 45.54
N THR A 307 19.78 4.03 44.53
CA THR A 307 19.89 3.21 43.31
C THR A 307 21.16 3.53 42.54
N ALA A 308 21.54 4.81 42.42
CA ALA A 308 22.79 5.22 41.78
C ALA A 308 24.02 4.63 42.47
N ILE A 309 24.05 4.66 43.82
CA ILE A 309 25.13 4.05 44.61
C ILE A 309 25.22 2.55 44.33
N LEU A 310 24.10 1.82 44.39
CA LEU A 310 24.07 0.38 44.15
C LEU A 310 24.52 -0.01 42.74
N VAL A 311 24.09 0.74 41.71
CA VAL A 311 24.52 0.55 40.32
C VAL A 311 26.03 0.78 40.18
N GLY A 312 26.58 1.78 40.89
CA GLY A 312 28.01 2.07 40.94
C GLY A 312 28.88 0.97 41.55
N LEU A 313 28.34 0.13 42.44
CA LEU A 313 29.07 -0.97 43.10
C LEU A 313 29.43 -2.12 42.13
N LYS A 314 28.71 -2.27 41.01
CA LYS A 314 28.93 -3.32 40.00
C LYS A 314 29.05 -4.74 40.56
N SER A 315 28.34 -5.04 41.66
CA SER A 315 28.30 -6.37 42.28
C SER A 315 27.01 -7.09 41.94
N SER A 316 27.08 -8.41 41.70
CA SER A 316 25.91 -9.26 41.48
C SER A 316 25.01 -9.37 42.72
N ASP A 317 25.58 -9.22 43.92
CA ASP A 317 24.89 -9.43 45.19
C ASP A 317 23.80 -8.38 45.45
N VAL A 318 23.86 -7.25 44.75
CA VAL A 318 22.91 -6.13 44.90
C VAL A 318 21.88 -6.05 43.77
N PHE A 319 21.92 -6.90 42.75
CA PHE A 319 20.98 -6.81 41.60
C PHE A 319 19.51 -6.94 42.00
N GLU A 320 19.19 -7.82 42.96
CA GLU A 320 17.82 -7.94 43.46
C GLU A 320 17.36 -6.66 44.19
N LEU A 321 18.27 -6.03 44.93
CA LEU A 321 18.02 -4.79 45.65
C LEU A 321 17.83 -3.62 44.68
N VAL A 322 18.65 -3.53 43.64
CA VAL A 322 18.51 -2.57 42.53
C VAL A 322 17.17 -2.74 41.83
N ALA A 323 16.80 -3.97 41.46
CA ALA A 323 15.53 -4.24 40.78
C ALA A 323 14.31 -3.89 41.66
N LYS A 324 14.36 -4.21 42.96
CA LYS A 324 13.32 -3.79 43.93
C LYS A 324 13.24 -2.28 44.07
N SER A 325 14.37 -1.59 44.10
CA SER A 325 14.43 -0.13 44.18
C SER A 325 13.72 0.51 42.98
N PHE A 326 14.09 0.10 41.75
CA PHE A 326 13.39 0.55 40.54
C PHE A 326 11.91 0.19 40.52
N SER A 327 11.52 -0.99 41.03
CA SER A 327 10.10 -1.37 41.12
C SER A 327 9.32 -0.41 42.02
N VAL A 328 9.87 -0.02 43.17
CA VAL A 328 9.25 0.96 44.07
C VAL A 328 9.21 2.35 43.41
N THR A 329 10.32 2.78 42.80
CA THR A 329 10.37 4.04 42.02
C THR A 329 9.28 4.07 40.94
N LYS A 330 9.10 2.98 40.18
CA LYS A 330 8.05 2.86 39.16
C LYS A 330 6.65 3.00 39.75
N MET A 331 6.37 2.39 40.91
CA MET A 331 5.06 2.50 41.55
C MET A 331 4.78 3.91 42.06
N LEU A 332 5.78 4.56 42.66
CA LEU A 332 5.70 5.98 43.06
C LEU A 332 5.44 6.88 41.87
N LEU A 333 6.10 6.60 40.74
CA LEU A 333 5.75 7.25 39.49
C LEU A 333 4.28 6.94 39.17
N ALA A 334 3.81 5.68 39.19
CA ALA A 334 2.48 5.21 38.76
C ALA A 334 1.25 5.82 39.48
N GLU A 335 1.31 6.15 40.77
CA GLU A 335 0.11 6.56 41.56
C GLU A 335 -0.35 8.02 41.40
N ASN A 336 0.51 8.92 40.90
CA ASN A 336 0.16 10.34 40.76
C ASN A 336 -0.84 10.58 39.60
N ASN A 337 -2.13 10.57 39.91
CA ASN A 337 -3.25 10.65 38.95
C ASN A 337 -3.93 12.03 38.84
N GLY A 338 -3.49 13.08 39.52
CA GLY A 338 -4.13 14.39 39.36
C GLY A 338 -3.46 15.53 40.12
N SER A 339 -3.42 16.70 39.45
CA SER A 339 -2.99 18.04 39.89
C SER A 339 -1.49 18.29 40.14
N ASP A 340 -1.00 19.34 39.46
CA ASP A 340 0.21 20.14 39.70
C ASP A 340 1.59 19.44 39.73
N ILE A 341 2.03 19.04 38.53
CA ILE A 341 3.41 18.64 38.23
C ILE A 341 4.34 19.88 38.35
N ALA A 342 4.83 20.15 39.55
CA ALA A 342 5.80 21.20 39.83
C ALA A 342 7.24 20.67 39.69
N ASN A 343 8.10 21.43 39.00
CA ASN A 343 9.59 21.45 38.89
C ASN A 343 10.50 20.27 39.33
N SER A 344 10.17 19.43 40.31
CA SER A 344 11.02 18.34 40.79
C SER A 344 11.00 17.09 39.89
N TYR A 345 9.94 16.90 39.11
CA TYR A 345 9.83 15.76 38.17
C TYR A 345 10.92 15.76 37.08
N PHE A 346 11.35 16.94 36.62
CA PHE A 346 12.48 17.07 35.69
C PHE A 346 13.81 16.69 36.35
N LYS A 347 14.02 17.06 37.62
CA LYS A 347 15.23 16.66 38.38
C LYS A 347 15.33 15.14 38.51
N HIS A 348 14.23 14.49 38.89
CA HIS A 348 14.15 13.03 38.97
C HIS A 348 14.41 12.36 37.62
N TRP A 349 13.86 12.93 36.53
CA TRP A 349 14.10 12.45 35.17
C TRP A 349 15.59 12.45 34.79
N VAL A 350 16.30 13.56 35.03
CA VAL A 350 17.73 13.68 34.67
C VAL A 350 18.55 12.61 35.38
N VAL A 351 18.35 12.43 36.69
CA VAL A 351 19.05 11.39 37.47
C VAL A 351 18.69 9.99 36.99
N LEU A 352 17.40 9.73 36.71
CA LEU A 352 16.96 8.42 36.24
C LEU A 352 17.57 8.04 34.88
N VAL A 353 17.67 9.00 33.95
CA VAL A 353 18.32 8.78 32.64
C VAL A 353 19.81 8.48 32.80
N GLU A 354 20.49 9.18 33.72
CA GLU A 354 21.90 8.92 34.03
C GLU A 354 22.10 7.52 34.61
N ILE A 355 21.30 7.12 35.61
CA ILE A 355 21.35 5.76 36.17
C ILE A 355 21.04 4.72 35.07
N PHE A 356 20.03 4.96 34.24
CA PHE A 356 19.68 4.04 33.14
C PHE A 356 20.84 3.86 32.15
N SER A 357 21.57 4.94 31.81
CA SER A 357 22.75 4.85 30.94
C SER A 357 23.84 3.95 31.54
N GLN A 358 24.05 4.01 32.86
CA GLN A 358 25.02 3.17 33.57
C GLN A 358 24.56 1.71 33.64
N VAL A 359 23.26 1.47 33.88
CA VAL A 359 22.67 0.12 33.88
C VAL A 359 22.92 -0.56 32.54
N VAL A 360 22.57 0.12 31.43
CA VAL A 360 22.70 -0.47 30.09
C VAL A 360 24.17 -0.60 29.66
N GLY A 361 25.05 0.30 30.10
CA GLY A 361 26.46 0.31 29.70
C GLY A 361 27.40 -0.58 30.52
N CYS A 362 27.05 -0.92 31.77
CA CYS A 362 27.99 -1.55 32.72
C CYS A 362 27.46 -2.77 33.48
N ILE A 363 26.15 -3.04 33.51
CA ILE A 363 25.58 -4.15 34.29
C ILE A 363 25.33 -5.36 33.39
N GLU A 364 25.85 -6.51 33.79
CA GLU A 364 25.54 -7.82 33.19
C GLU A 364 24.63 -8.62 34.14
N ASP A 365 23.33 -8.29 34.16
CA ASP A 365 22.33 -9.01 34.97
C ASP A 365 21.73 -10.19 34.17
N PRO A 366 22.08 -11.46 34.49
CA PRO A 366 21.56 -12.62 33.76
C PRO A 366 20.06 -12.86 33.98
N SER A 367 19.46 -12.24 35.02
CA SER A 367 18.02 -12.32 35.28
C SER A 367 17.22 -11.33 34.42
N GLY A 368 17.87 -10.30 33.87
CA GLY A 368 17.25 -9.23 33.10
C GLY A 368 16.28 -8.34 33.89
N ARG A 369 16.15 -8.54 35.20
CA ARG A 369 15.19 -7.81 36.03
C ARG A 369 15.60 -6.36 36.20
N VAL A 370 16.88 -6.07 36.42
CA VAL A 370 17.40 -4.71 36.54
C VAL A 370 17.15 -3.91 35.26
N PHE A 371 17.42 -4.52 34.10
CA PHE A 371 17.12 -3.91 32.79
C PHE A 371 15.62 -3.67 32.62
N SER A 372 14.77 -4.63 32.97
CA SER A 372 13.33 -4.48 32.78
C SER A 372 12.72 -3.41 33.68
N GLU A 373 13.10 -3.34 34.95
CA GLU A 373 12.54 -2.38 35.90
C GLU A 373 13.06 -0.95 35.68
N SER A 374 14.36 -0.79 35.37
CA SER A 374 14.92 0.51 35.01
C SER A 374 14.28 1.07 33.73
N CYS A 375 14.11 0.22 32.71
CA CYS A 375 13.45 0.61 31.47
C CYS A 375 11.97 0.94 31.69
N ALA A 376 11.27 0.18 32.54
CA ALA A 376 9.88 0.46 32.91
C ALA A 376 9.70 1.83 33.58
N CYS A 377 10.67 2.30 34.38
CA CYS A 377 10.65 3.65 34.96
C CYS A 377 10.70 4.72 33.85
N ILE A 378 11.62 4.57 32.89
CA ILE A 378 11.73 5.45 31.71
C ILE A 378 10.44 5.44 30.89
N THR A 379 9.89 4.25 30.58
CA THR A 379 8.61 4.09 29.88
C THR A 379 7.48 4.84 30.59
N THR A 380 7.40 4.72 31.91
CA THR A 380 6.32 5.29 32.71
C THR A 380 6.33 6.83 32.64
N ILE A 381 7.51 7.46 32.74
CA ILE A 381 7.62 8.93 32.60
C ILE A 381 7.29 9.36 31.18
N LEU A 382 7.86 8.73 30.15
CA LEU A 382 7.61 9.11 28.76
C LEU A 382 6.14 8.94 28.35
N ALA A 383 5.49 7.85 28.78
CA ALA A 383 4.07 7.62 28.53
C ALA A 383 3.21 8.72 29.17
N ARG A 384 3.58 9.20 30.37
CA ARG A 384 2.93 10.35 30.99
C ARG A 384 3.18 11.65 30.27
N VAL A 385 4.40 11.89 29.81
CA VAL A 385 4.72 13.08 29.01
C VAL A 385 3.82 13.10 27.77
N ALA A 386 3.71 11.98 27.06
CA ALA A 386 2.83 11.85 25.91
C ALA A 386 1.34 12.05 26.27
N GLN A 387 0.86 11.52 27.40
CA GLN A 387 -0.52 11.72 27.88
C GLN A 387 -0.79 13.18 28.28
N GLY A 388 0.12 13.82 29.00
CA GLY A 388 0.02 15.22 29.42
C GLY A 388 0.00 16.17 28.22
N LEU A 389 0.85 15.92 27.22
CA LEU A 389 0.84 16.67 25.96
C LEU A 389 -0.49 16.47 25.20
N ARG A 390 -1.07 15.26 25.18
CA ARG A 390 -2.39 15.01 24.56
C ARG A 390 -3.53 15.72 25.27
N ALA A 391 -3.57 15.66 26.61
CA ALA A 391 -4.61 16.30 27.40
C ALA A 391 -4.63 17.82 27.16
N TYR A 392 -3.45 18.42 27.06
CA TYR A 392 -3.28 19.83 26.70
C TYR A 392 -3.80 20.16 25.30
N SER A 393 -3.59 19.28 24.31
CA SER A 393 -4.07 19.49 22.94
C SER A 393 -5.59 19.53 22.81
N LEU A 394 -6.33 18.92 23.74
CA LEU A 394 -7.81 18.88 23.74
C LEU A 394 -8.45 20.11 24.40
N THR A 395 -7.72 20.84 25.25
CA THR A 395 -8.23 22.05 25.91
C THR A 395 -8.01 23.28 25.02
N GLN A 396 -8.95 23.58 24.12
CA GLN A 396 -9.04 24.90 23.49
C GLN A 396 -9.42 25.94 24.55
N VAL A 397 -8.44 26.60 25.18
CA VAL A 397 -8.73 27.77 26.02
C VAL A 397 -9.01 28.96 25.10
N PRO A 398 -10.15 29.66 25.22
CA PRO A 398 -10.40 30.89 24.49
C PRO A 398 -9.32 31.91 24.80
N LYS A 399 -8.80 32.60 23.78
CA LYS A 399 -7.88 33.73 23.93
C LYS A 399 -8.50 34.77 24.88
N GLY A 400 -8.08 34.81 26.14
CA GLY A 400 -8.61 35.79 27.09
C GLY A 400 -8.28 35.63 28.58
N ILE A 401 -7.80 34.48 29.07
CA ILE A 401 -7.42 34.35 30.49
C ILE A 401 -6.03 33.72 30.60
N SER A 402 -5.09 34.51 31.10
CA SER A 402 -3.69 34.14 31.29
C SER A 402 -3.50 33.29 32.56
N SER A 403 -3.35 31.97 32.39
CA SER A 403 -2.28 31.17 33.03
C SER A 403 -2.27 29.70 32.53
N PRO A 404 -1.49 29.38 31.49
CA PRO A 404 -0.98 28.02 31.29
C PRO A 404 0.53 28.05 31.02
N SER A 405 1.39 28.20 32.04
CA SER A 405 2.83 28.45 31.81
C SER A 405 3.85 27.46 32.39
N MET A 406 3.67 26.81 33.56
CA MET A 406 4.77 25.98 34.14
C MET A 406 4.77 24.48 33.78
N VAL A 407 3.62 23.80 33.77
CA VAL A 407 3.55 22.34 33.53
C VAL A 407 4.00 21.96 32.11
N ASN A 408 3.68 22.80 31.11
CA ASN A 408 4.08 22.59 29.72
C ASN A 408 5.60 22.74 29.51
N GLU A 409 6.23 23.65 30.26
CA GLU A 409 7.68 23.88 30.16
C GLU A 409 8.46 22.69 30.74
N SER A 410 8.00 22.10 31.84
CA SER A 410 8.61 20.90 32.42
C SER A 410 8.50 19.67 31.50
N LEU A 411 7.35 19.44 30.86
CA LEU A 411 7.18 18.33 29.91
C LEU A 411 8.10 18.49 28.68
N LYS A 412 8.25 19.71 28.18
CA LYS A 412 9.15 20.02 27.08
C LYS A 412 10.62 19.85 27.46
N GLN A 413 11.01 20.30 28.66
CA GLN A 413 12.37 20.09 29.21
C GLN A 413 12.74 18.61 29.30
N ILE A 414 11.81 17.74 29.75
CA ILE A 414 12.04 16.28 29.77
C ILE A 414 12.32 15.76 28.35
N LEU A 415 11.54 16.19 27.37
CA LEU A 415 11.65 15.76 25.98
C LEU A 415 12.98 16.23 25.34
N ASP A 416 13.34 17.49 25.54
CA ASP A 416 14.60 18.08 25.07
C ASP A 416 15.80 17.38 25.74
N ASN A 417 15.69 17.07 27.04
CA ASN A 417 16.71 16.30 27.75
C ASN A 417 16.81 14.86 27.22
N ALA A 418 15.70 14.18 26.92
CA ALA A 418 15.71 12.83 26.35
C ALA A 418 16.49 12.76 25.03
N VAL A 419 16.34 13.78 24.19
CA VAL A 419 17.03 13.90 22.90
C VAL A 419 18.51 14.23 23.11
N THR A 420 18.83 15.25 23.92
CA THR A 420 20.22 15.70 24.16
C THR A 420 21.07 14.68 24.91
N SER A 421 20.49 13.91 25.83
CA SER A 421 21.13 12.79 26.53
C SER A 421 21.30 11.53 25.67
N ARG A 422 20.79 11.54 24.42
CA ARG A 422 20.81 10.39 23.52
C ARG A 422 20.14 9.15 24.12
N LEU A 423 19.02 9.34 24.83
CA LEU A 423 18.28 8.24 25.47
C LEU A 423 17.94 7.11 24.48
N VAL A 424 17.60 7.46 23.23
CA VAL A 424 17.29 6.49 22.18
C VAL A 424 18.45 5.53 21.88
N ASP A 425 19.70 5.99 21.95
CA ASP A 425 20.88 5.14 21.72
C ASP A 425 20.98 4.07 22.82
N HIS A 426 20.75 4.46 24.09
CA HIS A 426 20.73 3.55 25.23
C HIS A 426 19.55 2.55 25.15
N LEU A 427 18.37 3.00 24.73
CA LEU A 427 17.22 2.12 24.50
C LEU A 427 17.48 1.10 23.37
N CYS A 428 18.15 1.52 22.29
CA CYS A 428 18.56 0.61 21.21
C CYS A 428 19.63 -0.39 21.68
N LEU A 429 20.55 0.02 22.55
CA LEU A 429 21.53 -0.88 23.16
C LEU A 429 20.86 -1.90 24.10
N CYS A 430 19.85 -1.48 24.87
CA CYS A 430 19.02 -2.38 25.66
C CYS A 430 18.31 -3.43 24.78
N LEU A 431 17.74 -3.03 23.64
CA LEU A 431 17.18 -3.96 22.65
C LEU A 431 18.23 -4.92 22.08
N ALA A 432 19.41 -4.42 21.74
CA ALA A 432 20.49 -5.26 21.21
C ALA A 432 20.95 -6.30 22.24
N THR A 433 21.12 -5.90 23.49
CA THR A 433 21.50 -6.80 24.60
C THR A 433 20.42 -7.85 24.84
N SER A 434 19.17 -7.41 24.91
CA SER A 434 18.02 -8.31 25.09
C SER A 434 17.90 -9.31 23.93
N GLY A 435 18.08 -8.84 22.70
CA GLY A 435 18.03 -9.66 21.50
C GLY A 435 19.12 -10.70 21.40
N SER A 436 20.35 -10.37 21.82
CA SER A 436 21.46 -11.33 21.89
C SER A 436 21.13 -12.45 22.87
N SER A 437 20.59 -12.14 24.05
CA SER A 437 20.13 -13.14 25.03
C SER A 437 18.96 -13.98 24.53
N LEU A 438 18.02 -13.39 23.79
CA LEU A 438 16.89 -14.13 23.22
C LEU A 438 17.34 -15.09 22.11
N SER A 439 18.33 -14.67 21.31
CA SER A 439 18.89 -15.50 20.24
C SER A 439 19.61 -16.76 20.77
N SER A 440 20.09 -16.73 22.02
CA SER A 440 20.65 -17.90 22.70
C SER A 440 19.61 -18.76 23.41
N GLY A 441 18.31 -18.48 23.25
CA GLY A 441 17.20 -19.27 23.81
C GLY A 441 16.74 -18.88 25.22
N SER A 442 17.32 -17.84 25.84
CA SER A 442 16.90 -17.36 27.17
C SER A 442 15.71 -16.41 27.06
N THR A 443 14.69 -16.59 27.90
CA THR A 443 13.50 -15.71 27.93
C THR A 443 13.58 -14.60 28.99
N ASN A 444 14.65 -14.56 29.80
CA ASN A 444 14.80 -13.65 30.94
C ASN A 444 14.76 -12.17 30.52
N MET A 445 15.38 -11.84 29.39
CA MET A 445 15.48 -10.48 28.87
C MET A 445 14.24 -9.98 28.11
N LEU A 446 13.21 -10.81 27.96
CA LEU A 446 12.05 -10.45 27.14
C LEU A 446 11.24 -9.28 27.70
N ARG A 447 11.13 -9.18 29.03
CA ARG A 447 10.48 -8.03 29.68
C ARG A 447 11.21 -6.73 29.39
N ALA A 448 12.54 -6.75 29.43
CA ALA A 448 13.35 -5.58 29.11
C ALA A 448 13.17 -5.15 27.64
N ALA A 449 13.14 -6.10 26.70
CA ALA A 449 12.85 -5.81 25.29
C ALA A 449 11.46 -5.17 25.10
N CYS A 450 10.44 -5.70 25.77
CA CYS A 450 9.08 -5.16 25.74
C CYS A 450 9.02 -3.73 26.29
N GLU A 451 9.65 -3.46 27.43
CA GLU A 451 9.69 -2.11 28.00
C GLU A 451 10.52 -1.15 27.15
N ALA A 452 11.62 -1.58 26.55
CA ALA A 452 12.42 -0.75 25.64
C ALA A 452 11.62 -0.34 24.41
N CYS A 453 10.85 -1.26 23.80
CA CYS A 453 9.91 -0.92 22.73
C CYS A 453 8.87 0.12 23.19
N ARG A 454 8.29 -0.06 24.38
CA ARG A 454 7.30 0.90 24.91
C ARG A 454 7.89 2.28 25.18
N ALA A 455 9.12 2.35 25.72
CA ALA A 455 9.84 3.60 25.94
C ALA A 455 10.16 4.32 24.63
N ILE A 456 10.71 3.60 23.64
CA ILE A 456 11.01 4.17 22.31
C ILE A 456 9.74 4.72 21.67
N TRP A 457 8.65 3.96 21.68
CA TRP A 457 7.37 4.41 21.14
C TRP A 457 6.87 5.66 21.87
N SER A 458 6.88 5.67 23.21
CA SER A 458 6.40 6.80 24.00
C SER A 458 7.22 8.08 23.76
N LEU A 459 8.54 7.95 23.55
CA LEU A 459 9.41 9.06 23.15
C LEU A 459 9.04 9.60 21.76
N MET A 460 8.92 8.71 20.78
CA MET A 460 8.55 9.08 19.41
C MET A 460 7.19 9.77 19.36
N ASP A 461 6.21 9.19 20.04
CA ASP A 461 4.84 9.70 20.15
C ASP A 461 4.79 11.07 20.83
N ALA A 462 5.51 11.27 21.94
CA ALA A 462 5.61 12.58 22.60
C ALA A 462 6.24 13.65 21.68
N LEU A 463 7.31 13.31 20.95
CA LEU A 463 7.95 14.21 19.98
C LEU A 463 7.01 14.56 18.82
N GLU A 464 6.26 13.58 18.30
CA GLU A 464 5.27 13.80 17.24
C GLU A 464 4.13 14.72 17.71
N ILE A 465 3.57 14.49 18.91
CA ILE A 465 2.51 15.33 19.48
C ILE A 465 2.98 16.78 19.66
N SER A 466 4.21 16.97 20.15
CA SER A 466 4.80 18.30 20.31
C SER A 466 4.93 19.03 18.97
N PHE A 467 5.32 18.32 17.90
CA PHE A 467 5.51 18.90 16.57
C PHE A 467 4.19 19.25 15.86
N VAL A 468 3.17 18.37 15.93
CA VAL A 468 1.87 18.55 15.26
C VAL A 468 1.13 19.81 15.76
N LYS A 469 1.36 20.22 17.01
CA LYS A 469 0.80 21.47 17.55
C LYS A 469 1.41 22.73 16.89
N GLU A 470 2.69 22.68 16.53
CA GLU A 470 3.37 23.81 15.87
C GLU A 470 3.00 23.92 14.39
N ASN A 471 2.68 22.79 13.74
CA ASN A 471 2.23 22.73 12.35
C ASN A 471 1.09 21.71 12.22
N PRO A 472 -0.19 22.14 12.12
CA PRO A 472 -1.25 21.20 11.80
C PRO A 472 -0.93 20.64 10.41
N ASN A 473 -0.69 19.34 10.33
CA ASN A 473 -0.57 18.72 9.03
C ASN A 473 -1.94 18.93 8.33
N LEU A 474 -1.98 19.38 7.07
CA LEU A 474 -3.17 19.26 6.19
C LEU A 474 -2.91 18.29 5.02
N PHE A 475 -3.94 17.50 4.67
CA PHE A 475 -3.85 16.55 3.56
C PHE A 475 -3.44 17.34 2.33
N PRO A 476 -2.42 16.93 1.54
CA PRO A 476 -1.89 17.76 0.46
C PRO A 476 -2.97 18.24 -0.51
N LEU A 477 -3.95 17.38 -0.82
CA LEU A 477 -5.07 17.73 -1.69
C LEU A 477 -6.02 18.75 -1.05
N ASP A 478 -6.37 18.59 0.23
CA ASP A 478 -7.26 19.52 0.93
C ASP A 478 -6.59 20.89 1.15
N ALA A 479 -5.31 20.87 1.55
CA ALA A 479 -4.46 22.05 1.67
C ALA A 479 -4.34 22.83 0.36
N LEU A 480 -4.33 22.14 -0.79
CA LEU A 480 -4.26 22.78 -2.11
C LEU A 480 -5.48 23.68 -2.37
N TRP A 481 -6.66 23.28 -1.90
CA TRP A 481 -7.92 23.98 -2.17
C TRP A 481 -8.29 25.02 -1.11
N ASN A 482 -7.63 24.99 0.06
CA ASN A 482 -7.83 25.98 1.12
C ASN A 482 -7.03 27.28 0.86
N HIS A 483 -7.71 28.32 0.38
CA HIS A 483 -7.14 29.63 0.00
C HIS A 483 -6.39 30.39 1.11
N SER A 484 -6.64 30.10 2.39
CA SER A 484 -6.01 30.76 3.54
C SER A 484 -4.56 30.32 3.77
N LEU A 485 -4.18 29.11 3.35
CA LEU A 485 -2.86 28.51 3.59
C LEU A 485 -1.82 28.85 2.51
N VAL A 486 -2.27 29.20 1.29
CA VAL A 486 -1.40 29.61 0.16
C VAL A 486 -0.63 30.91 0.45
N ARG A 487 -1.01 31.66 1.50
CA ARG A 487 -0.29 32.86 1.97
C ARG A 487 0.78 32.60 3.04
N LEU A 488 0.89 31.40 3.62
CA LEU A 488 2.07 31.06 4.40
C LEU A 488 3.24 30.83 3.44
N ASP A 489 4.27 31.63 3.59
CA ASP A 489 5.41 31.73 2.70
C ASP A 489 6.20 30.40 2.66
N ILE A 490 5.84 29.51 1.72
CA ILE A 490 6.58 28.27 1.40
C ILE A 490 7.93 28.59 0.70
N ARG A 491 8.43 29.84 0.79
CA ARG A 491 9.66 30.27 0.09
C ARG A 491 10.96 29.88 0.77
N ASP A 492 11.03 29.71 2.09
CA ASP A 492 12.33 29.43 2.75
C ASP A 492 12.35 28.25 3.74
N HIS A 493 11.22 27.60 4.00
CA HIS A 493 11.15 26.46 4.94
C HIS A 493 11.51 25.10 4.31
N ALA A 494 11.70 25.04 2.99
CA ALA A 494 11.83 23.79 2.23
C ALA A 494 13.24 23.15 2.28
N ARG A 495 14.25 23.82 2.85
CA ARG A 495 15.62 23.25 2.93
C ARG A 495 15.87 22.43 4.21
N GLY A 496 14.92 22.34 5.15
CA GLY A 496 15.16 21.71 6.46
C GLY A 496 14.04 20.84 7.07
N LEU A 497 12.90 20.62 6.41
CA LEU A 497 11.72 20.09 7.12
C LEU A 497 11.75 18.59 7.49
N LEU A 498 12.60 17.78 6.86
CA LEU A 498 12.71 16.32 7.13
C LEU A 498 14.04 15.89 7.75
N THR A 499 15.11 16.67 7.54
CA THR A 499 16.43 16.43 8.14
C THR A 499 16.63 17.17 9.46
N GLY A 500 15.61 17.88 9.96
CA GLY A 500 15.75 18.81 11.09
C GLY A 500 14.85 18.57 12.31
N THR A 501 13.80 17.74 12.25
CA THR A 501 12.92 17.51 13.42
C THR A 501 13.53 16.50 14.38
N GLU A 502 13.38 16.72 15.69
CA GLU A 502 13.94 15.82 16.70
C GLU A 502 13.31 14.41 16.64
N SER A 503 12.03 14.29 16.25
CA SER A 503 11.38 12.99 16.00
C SER A 503 12.02 12.20 14.86
N ALA A 504 12.34 12.86 13.73
CA ALA A 504 12.97 12.21 12.60
C ALA A 504 14.37 11.69 12.95
N LYS A 505 15.15 12.44 13.75
CA LYS A 505 16.46 11.98 14.25
C LYS A 505 16.34 10.74 15.12
N VAL A 506 15.35 10.68 16.00
CA VAL A 506 15.07 9.49 16.84
C VAL A 506 14.67 8.30 15.98
N ILE A 507 13.77 8.48 15.01
CA ILE A 507 13.35 7.43 14.07
C ILE A 507 14.54 6.90 13.27
N ASP A 508 15.42 7.79 12.80
CA ASP A 508 16.63 7.45 12.06
C ASP A 508 17.62 6.59 12.88
N VAL A 509 17.81 6.92 14.17
CA VAL A 509 18.62 6.10 15.09
C VAL A 509 18.03 4.68 15.23
N VAL A 510 16.73 4.57 15.52
CA VAL A 510 16.05 3.27 15.70
C VAL A 510 16.10 2.47 14.39
N THR A 511 15.87 3.13 13.26
CA THR A 511 15.93 2.53 11.93
C THR A 511 17.33 1.98 11.63
N ARG A 512 18.39 2.75 11.91
CA ARG A 512 19.77 2.27 11.75
C ARG A 512 20.08 1.08 12.66
N ALA A 513 19.65 1.13 13.92
CA ALA A 513 19.85 0.04 14.87
C ALA A 513 19.17 -1.24 14.38
N PHE A 514 17.94 -1.14 13.88
CA PHE A 514 17.19 -2.27 13.31
C PHE A 514 17.86 -2.85 12.06
N VAL A 515 18.31 -2.02 11.12
CA VAL A 515 18.95 -2.51 9.88
C VAL A 515 20.31 -3.16 10.16
N ARG A 516 21.09 -2.62 11.10
CA ARG A 516 22.48 -3.06 11.35
C ARG A 516 22.60 -4.19 12.35
N SER A 517 21.66 -4.35 13.29
CA SER A 517 21.74 -5.33 14.37
C SER A 517 20.66 -6.40 14.25
N LYS A 518 21.06 -7.64 13.94
CA LYS A 518 20.16 -8.81 14.02
C LYS A 518 19.58 -8.99 15.41
N ALA A 519 20.35 -8.69 16.47
CA ALA A 519 19.87 -8.78 17.84
C ALA A 519 18.67 -7.84 18.08
N VAL A 520 18.73 -6.59 17.60
CA VAL A 520 17.59 -5.66 17.67
C VAL A 520 16.37 -6.21 16.92
N GLN A 521 16.57 -6.81 15.74
CA GLN A 521 15.48 -7.47 14.99
C GLN A 521 14.85 -8.61 15.80
N PHE A 522 15.66 -9.49 16.38
CA PHE A 522 15.19 -10.59 17.24
C PHE A 522 14.39 -10.07 18.44
N ALA A 523 14.88 -9.03 19.14
CA ALA A 523 14.17 -8.44 20.27
C ALA A 523 12.76 -7.98 19.88
N ILE A 524 12.63 -7.23 18.78
CA ILE A 524 11.33 -6.73 18.30
C ILE A 524 10.42 -7.88 17.85
N VAL A 525 10.94 -8.88 17.14
CA VAL A 525 10.15 -10.06 16.72
C VAL A 525 9.61 -10.83 17.94
N HIS A 526 10.43 -11.03 18.97
CA HIS A 526 9.98 -11.69 20.20
C HIS A 526 8.92 -10.86 20.95
N CYS A 527 8.99 -9.52 20.92
CA CYS A 527 7.92 -8.67 21.44
C CYS A 527 6.59 -8.90 20.71
N LEU A 528 6.61 -9.12 19.40
CA LEU A 528 5.39 -9.45 18.63
C LEU A 528 4.83 -10.82 19.03
N HIS A 529 5.71 -11.83 19.19
CA HIS A 529 5.33 -13.20 19.53
C HIS A 529 4.72 -13.35 20.92
N GLN A 530 5.16 -12.55 21.91
CA GLN A 530 4.69 -12.75 23.29
C GLN A 530 3.27 -12.25 23.57
N ARG A 531 2.65 -11.54 22.62
CA ARG A 531 1.25 -11.08 22.68
C ARG A 531 0.93 -10.21 23.91
N VAL A 532 1.93 -9.51 24.47
CA VAL A 532 1.73 -8.49 25.50
C VAL A 532 1.26 -7.21 24.82
N GLU A 533 -0.02 -6.86 24.97
CA GLU A 533 -0.70 -5.84 24.17
C GLU A 533 0.03 -4.48 24.09
N PRO A 534 0.51 -3.84 25.18
CA PRO A 534 1.20 -2.56 25.10
C PRO A 534 2.53 -2.63 24.32
N ALA A 535 3.30 -3.70 24.50
CA ALA A 535 4.58 -3.90 23.82
C ALA A 535 4.37 -4.26 22.34
N LEU A 536 3.34 -5.06 22.06
CA LEU A 536 2.92 -5.41 20.71
C LEU A 536 2.51 -4.16 19.91
N SER A 537 1.66 -3.32 20.49
CA SER A 537 1.24 -2.05 19.86
C SER A 537 2.44 -1.12 19.63
N ALA A 538 3.32 -0.96 20.63
CA ALA A 538 4.52 -0.15 20.49
C ALA A 538 5.45 -0.65 19.36
N ALA A 539 5.70 -1.97 19.30
CA ALA A 539 6.53 -2.57 18.25
C ALA A 539 5.96 -2.33 16.85
N ILE A 540 4.65 -2.53 16.66
CA ILE A 540 3.98 -2.30 15.38
C ILE A 540 4.11 -0.82 14.95
N GLN A 541 3.92 0.12 15.88
CA GLN A 541 3.98 1.55 15.58
C GLN A 541 5.40 2.03 15.29
N ILE A 542 6.41 1.52 16.02
CA ILE A 542 7.83 1.76 15.72
C ILE A 542 8.17 1.28 14.31
N LEU A 543 7.81 0.04 13.97
CA LEU A 543 8.08 -0.54 12.65
C LEU A 543 7.41 0.27 11.53
N SER A 544 6.20 0.77 11.76
CA SER A 544 5.49 1.63 10.81
C SER A 544 6.27 2.90 10.46
N ARG A 545 6.82 3.60 11.46
CA ARG A 545 7.66 4.78 11.25
C ARG A 545 9.00 4.44 10.61
N CYS A 546 9.62 3.34 10.99
CA CYS A 546 10.86 2.87 10.36
C CYS A 546 10.68 2.54 8.88
N CYS A 547 9.54 1.94 8.49
CA CYS A 547 9.20 1.66 7.09
C CYS A 547 9.15 2.93 6.24
N LEU A 548 8.52 3.99 6.74
CA LEU A 548 8.40 5.28 6.04
C LEU A 548 9.75 6.00 5.93
N HIS A 549 10.62 5.83 6.93
CA HIS A 549 11.93 6.47 6.95
C HIS A 549 12.97 5.76 6.06
N ASN A 550 12.86 4.44 5.86
CA ASN A 550 13.84 3.68 5.09
C ASN A 550 13.22 2.51 4.30
N GLY A 551 13.32 2.57 2.97
CA GLY A 551 12.79 1.58 2.03
C GLY A 551 13.42 0.18 2.10
N ILE A 552 14.47 -0.03 2.91
CA ILE A 552 15.02 -1.37 3.20
C ILE A 552 14.16 -2.10 4.24
N ILE A 553 13.61 -1.39 5.23
CA ILE A 553 12.86 -2.01 6.34
C ILE A 553 11.70 -2.89 5.84
N PRO A 554 10.82 -2.44 4.90
CA PRO A 554 9.75 -3.28 4.36
C PRO A 554 10.25 -4.63 3.82
N THR A 555 11.42 -4.65 3.20
CA THR A 555 12.02 -5.88 2.64
C THR A 555 12.47 -6.84 3.74
N VAL A 556 13.02 -6.31 4.84
CA VAL A 556 13.42 -7.09 6.02
C VAL A 556 12.19 -7.67 6.72
N LEU A 557 11.09 -6.90 6.82
CA LEU A 557 9.83 -7.40 7.40
C LEU A 557 9.23 -8.55 6.58
N CYS A 558 9.46 -8.54 5.26
CA CYS A 558 9.17 -9.61 4.32
C CYS A 558 10.28 -10.67 4.23
N GLY A 559 11.25 -10.72 5.14
CA GLY A 559 12.27 -11.79 5.17
C GLY A 559 13.28 -11.80 4.02
N PHE A 560 13.45 -10.71 3.26
CA PHE A 560 14.43 -10.64 2.18
C PHE A 560 15.83 -10.24 2.67
N PRO A 561 16.90 -10.73 2.01
CA PRO A 561 18.24 -10.22 2.24
C PRO A 561 18.38 -8.79 1.69
N ASN A 562 19.14 -7.94 2.38
CA ASN A 562 19.36 -6.53 2.04
C ASN A 562 19.92 -6.30 0.61
N SER A 563 20.53 -7.32 0.00
CA SER A 563 21.18 -7.27 -1.32
C SER A 563 20.33 -7.82 -2.47
N LEU A 564 19.07 -8.20 -2.24
CA LEU A 564 18.24 -8.78 -3.30
C LEU A 564 17.94 -7.73 -4.40
N PRO A 565 18.28 -7.98 -5.67
CA PRO A 565 17.94 -7.08 -6.77
C PRO A 565 16.42 -6.84 -6.84
N VAL A 566 16.01 -5.61 -7.11
CA VAL A 566 14.59 -5.19 -7.19
C VAL A 566 13.80 -6.02 -8.22
N THR A 567 14.46 -6.51 -9.26
CA THR A 567 13.86 -7.28 -10.36
C THR A 567 13.63 -8.76 -10.04
N THR A 568 14.20 -9.27 -8.93
CA THR A 568 14.05 -10.69 -8.58
C THR A 568 12.77 -10.90 -7.79
N VAL A 569 11.79 -11.59 -8.38
CA VAL A 569 10.55 -11.98 -7.69
C VAL A 569 10.80 -13.24 -6.86
N VAL A 570 10.85 -13.08 -5.54
CA VAL A 570 10.98 -14.17 -4.56
C VAL A 570 9.85 -14.04 -3.54
N SER A 571 9.39 -15.16 -2.96
CA SER A 571 8.37 -15.12 -1.91
C SER A 571 8.96 -14.59 -0.60
N GLY A 572 8.38 -13.50 -0.08
CA GLY A 572 8.84 -12.88 1.17
C GLY A 572 7.92 -13.14 2.35
N GLY A 573 6.63 -13.33 2.11
CA GLY A 573 5.66 -13.55 3.17
C GLY A 573 5.75 -14.92 3.87
N ALA A 574 6.85 -15.66 3.80
CA ALA A 574 6.95 -17.02 4.37
C ALA A 574 6.71 -17.06 5.89
N ASP A 575 6.48 -18.25 6.43
CA ASP A 575 6.26 -18.43 7.87
C ASP A 575 7.51 -17.99 8.65
N GLY A 576 7.32 -17.35 9.81
CA GLY A 576 8.41 -16.82 10.64
C GLY A 576 8.87 -15.40 10.27
N THR A 577 8.24 -14.77 9.27
CA THR A 577 8.46 -13.35 8.95
C THR A 577 7.53 -12.44 9.75
N ILE A 578 7.92 -11.18 9.94
CA ILE A 578 7.09 -10.19 10.65
C ILE A 578 5.76 -9.99 9.93
N VAL A 579 5.73 -9.96 8.60
CA VAL A 579 4.48 -9.88 7.83
C VAL A 579 3.58 -11.09 8.11
N SER A 580 4.13 -12.31 8.17
CA SER A 580 3.34 -13.49 8.53
C SER A 580 2.75 -13.39 9.94
N GLU A 581 3.50 -12.80 10.86
CA GLU A 581 3.10 -12.61 12.25
C GLU A 581 1.97 -11.57 12.40
N LEU A 582 2.01 -10.49 11.61
CA LEU A 582 0.92 -9.51 11.55
C LEU A 582 -0.41 -10.16 11.10
N PHE A 583 -0.37 -11.06 10.11
CA PHE A 583 -1.57 -11.81 9.72
C PHE A 583 -2.05 -12.78 10.81
N SER A 584 -1.14 -13.36 11.60
CA SER A 584 -1.50 -14.19 12.76
C SER A 584 -2.21 -13.36 13.84
N ILE A 585 -1.70 -12.16 14.14
CA ILE A 585 -2.32 -11.20 15.07
C ILE A 585 -3.72 -10.82 14.59
N LEU A 586 -3.88 -10.47 13.31
CA LEU A 586 -5.19 -10.13 12.73
C LEU A 586 -6.19 -11.29 12.79
N SER A 587 -5.71 -12.52 12.59
CA SER A 587 -6.53 -13.73 12.74
C SER A 587 -7.01 -13.89 14.19
N LEU A 588 -6.14 -13.67 15.19
CA LEU A 588 -6.50 -13.72 16.61
C LEU A 588 -7.52 -12.64 16.99
N CYS A 589 -7.34 -11.42 16.49
CA CYS A 589 -8.31 -10.35 16.71
C CYS A 589 -9.70 -10.69 16.14
N SER A 590 -9.76 -11.41 15.02
CA SER A 590 -11.04 -11.82 14.41
C SER A 590 -11.77 -12.93 15.16
N SER A 591 -11.07 -13.82 15.86
CA SER A 591 -11.70 -14.85 16.69
C SER A 591 -12.26 -14.25 17.98
N LEU A 592 -11.51 -13.33 18.61
CA LEU A 592 -11.93 -12.65 19.84
C LEU A 592 -13.20 -11.79 19.65
N SER A 593 -13.45 -11.27 18.45
CA SER A 593 -14.70 -10.57 18.14
C SER A 593 -15.92 -11.50 18.00
N LYS A 594 -15.74 -12.80 17.76
CA LYS A 594 -16.84 -13.78 17.61
C LYS A 594 -17.27 -14.39 18.94
N ASP A 595 -16.33 -14.58 19.87
CA ASP A 595 -16.57 -15.27 21.15
C ASP A 595 -17.13 -14.38 22.27
N ALA A 596 -17.43 -13.11 21.99
CA ALA A 596 -18.13 -12.23 22.94
C ALA A 596 -19.58 -12.68 23.25
N GLN A 597 -20.08 -13.77 22.65
CA GLN A 597 -21.40 -14.35 22.91
C GLN A 597 -21.39 -15.76 23.53
N THR A 598 -20.23 -16.38 23.79
CA THR A 598 -20.18 -17.69 24.45
C THR A 598 -18.94 -17.83 25.32
N GLU A 599 -19.12 -17.76 26.64
CA GLU A 599 -18.07 -18.03 27.62
C GLU A 599 -17.59 -19.48 27.54
N THR A 600 -16.46 -19.72 26.88
CA THR A 600 -15.57 -20.84 27.20
C THR A 600 -14.12 -20.38 27.07
N ALA A 601 -13.61 -19.80 28.17
CA ALA A 601 -12.23 -19.39 28.31
C ALA A 601 -11.32 -20.61 28.46
N ASN A 602 -10.36 -20.77 27.54
CA ASN A 602 -9.09 -21.44 27.81
C ASN A 602 -8.07 -21.08 26.71
N LEU A 603 -7.49 -19.87 26.76
CA LEU A 603 -6.17 -19.55 26.20
C LEU A 603 -5.63 -18.22 26.77
N LYS A 604 -4.35 -18.23 27.14
CA LYS A 604 -3.54 -17.27 27.92
C LYS A 604 -3.38 -15.84 27.34
N CYS A 605 -4.35 -15.27 26.64
CA CYS A 605 -4.19 -13.96 25.98
C CYS A 605 -5.34 -12.99 26.31
N LYS A 606 -5.16 -12.16 27.36
CA LYS A 606 -6.09 -11.04 27.68
C LYS A 606 -5.75 -9.83 26.81
N ILE A 607 -6.20 -9.80 25.56
CA ILE A 607 -6.17 -8.57 24.73
C ILE A 607 -7.38 -7.72 25.13
N SER A 608 -7.15 -6.51 25.61
CA SER A 608 -8.19 -5.61 26.11
C SER A 608 -8.81 -4.73 25.02
N ASN A 609 -8.07 -4.39 23.96
CA ASN A 609 -8.56 -3.58 22.83
C ASN A 609 -8.19 -4.18 21.45
N PRO A 610 -8.88 -5.26 21.02
CA PRO A 610 -8.66 -5.84 19.69
C PRO A 610 -8.81 -4.87 18.51
N PRO A 611 -9.77 -3.92 18.49
CA PRO A 611 -9.91 -2.96 17.38
C PRO A 611 -8.69 -2.06 17.15
N ALA A 612 -8.06 -1.56 18.21
CA ALA A 612 -6.86 -0.72 18.10
C ALA A 612 -5.68 -1.51 17.53
N LEU A 613 -5.53 -2.77 17.94
CA LEU A 613 -4.48 -3.65 17.43
C LEU A 613 -4.70 -4.00 15.94
N THR A 614 -5.95 -4.28 15.54
CA THR A 614 -6.32 -4.46 14.12
C THR A 614 -5.97 -3.22 13.32
N LEU A 615 -6.31 -2.03 13.82
CA LEU A 615 -6.01 -0.76 13.17
C LEU A 615 -4.52 -0.59 12.87
N HIS A 616 -3.67 -0.68 13.89
CA HIS A 616 -2.22 -0.47 13.71
C HIS A 616 -1.56 -1.57 12.86
N SER A 617 -2.01 -2.83 12.99
CA SER A 617 -1.52 -3.94 12.18
C SER A 617 -1.82 -3.75 10.69
N CYS A 618 -3.05 -3.37 10.36
CA CYS A 618 -3.46 -3.08 8.99
C CYS A 618 -2.71 -1.86 8.41
N LEU A 619 -2.51 -0.80 9.19
CA LEU A 619 -1.72 0.36 8.75
C LEU A 619 -0.26 0.01 8.46
N LEU A 620 0.36 -0.84 9.28
CA LEU A 620 1.72 -1.34 9.00
C LEU A 620 1.76 -2.17 7.71
N ILE A 621 0.79 -3.07 7.51
CA ILE A 621 0.67 -3.85 6.28
C ILE A 621 0.53 -2.94 5.05
N ALA A 622 -0.35 -1.93 5.12
CA ALA A 622 -0.53 -0.95 4.04
C ALA A 622 0.77 -0.21 3.73
N THR A 623 1.47 0.25 4.77
CA THR A 623 2.75 0.96 4.68
C THR A 623 3.82 0.09 4.02
N VAL A 624 3.96 -1.17 4.45
CA VAL A 624 4.91 -2.12 3.86
C VAL A 624 4.63 -2.31 2.37
N ALA A 625 3.37 -2.54 1.99
CA ALA A 625 2.97 -2.71 0.59
C ALA A 625 3.32 -1.48 -0.26
N GLN A 626 3.02 -0.28 0.23
CA GLN A 626 3.28 0.95 -0.52
C GLN A 626 4.77 1.27 -0.64
N CYS A 627 5.57 1.06 0.41
CA CYS A 627 7.02 1.23 0.33
C CYS A 627 7.67 0.18 -0.60
N LEU A 628 7.17 -1.06 -0.62
CA LEU A 628 7.63 -2.06 -1.60
C LEU A 628 7.34 -1.57 -3.02
N LYS A 629 6.12 -1.08 -3.28
CA LYS A 629 5.75 -0.50 -4.57
C LYS A 629 6.63 0.69 -4.96
N SER A 630 6.91 1.61 -4.03
CA SER A 630 7.72 2.81 -4.29
C SER A 630 9.17 2.47 -4.64
N THR A 631 9.69 1.36 -4.12
CA THR A 631 11.03 0.81 -4.46
C THR A 631 11.05 0.00 -5.76
N GLY A 632 9.92 -0.12 -6.48
CA GLY A 632 9.81 -0.84 -7.75
C GLY A 632 9.51 -2.35 -7.61
N ARG A 633 9.25 -2.83 -6.39
CA ARG A 633 8.90 -4.23 -6.13
C ARG A 633 7.42 -4.48 -6.37
N ASN A 634 7.06 -4.62 -7.65
CA ASN A 634 5.68 -4.69 -8.12
C ASN A 634 5.09 -6.12 -8.15
N SER A 635 5.11 -6.84 -7.02
CA SER A 635 4.37 -8.08 -6.84
C SER A 635 3.88 -8.28 -5.41
N ALA A 636 2.62 -8.69 -5.26
CA ALA A 636 2.06 -9.05 -3.97
C ALA A 636 2.70 -10.32 -3.38
N LEU A 637 3.42 -11.14 -4.17
CA LEU A 637 4.20 -12.28 -3.67
C LEU A 637 5.32 -11.90 -2.69
N PHE A 638 5.74 -10.64 -2.69
CA PHE A 638 6.67 -10.14 -1.69
C PHE A 638 6.06 -10.17 -0.27
N MET A 639 4.73 -10.07 -0.16
CA MET A 639 4.01 -10.10 1.12
C MET A 639 3.15 -11.37 1.30
N LEU A 640 2.68 -11.94 0.19
CA LEU A 640 1.84 -13.12 0.14
C LEU A 640 2.71 -14.31 -0.26
N THR A 641 2.62 -15.44 0.44
CA THR A 641 3.44 -16.62 0.10
C THR A 641 3.17 -17.11 -1.32
N THR A 642 3.99 -18.01 -1.87
CA THR A 642 3.68 -18.69 -3.13
C THR A 642 2.50 -19.68 -3.05
N SER A 643 1.98 -19.96 -1.86
CA SER A 643 0.88 -20.92 -1.67
C SER A 643 -0.49 -20.24 -1.87
N PRO A 644 -1.29 -20.62 -2.89
CA PRO A 644 -2.60 -20.03 -3.14
C PRO A 644 -3.56 -20.14 -1.95
N LYS A 645 -3.48 -21.25 -1.19
CA LYS A 645 -4.27 -21.45 0.03
C LYS A 645 -3.94 -20.40 1.09
N LYS A 646 -2.65 -20.16 1.35
CA LYS A 646 -2.20 -19.14 2.31
C LYS A 646 -2.48 -17.72 1.82
N GLN A 647 -2.37 -17.46 0.51
CA GLN A 647 -2.76 -16.20 -0.11
C GLN A 647 -4.24 -15.90 0.16
N LEU A 648 -5.12 -16.85 -0.14
CA LEU A 648 -6.56 -16.76 0.13
C LEU A 648 -6.82 -16.50 1.62
N THR A 649 -6.23 -17.30 2.52
CA THR A 649 -6.42 -17.09 3.99
C THR A 649 -6.06 -15.67 4.43
N ARG A 650 -4.91 -15.14 4.01
CA ARG A 650 -4.46 -13.79 4.39
C ARG A 650 -5.35 -12.68 3.85
N LEU A 651 -5.74 -12.77 2.58
CA LEU A 651 -6.64 -11.80 1.97
C LEU A 651 -8.05 -11.89 2.55
N SER A 652 -8.55 -13.09 2.86
CA SER A 652 -9.84 -13.30 3.52
C SER A 652 -9.87 -12.76 4.94
N ILE A 653 -8.76 -12.78 5.70
CA ILE A 653 -8.69 -12.14 7.02
C ILE A 653 -8.93 -10.63 6.90
N LEU A 654 -8.27 -9.97 5.94
CA LEU A 654 -8.49 -8.54 5.70
C LEU A 654 -9.93 -8.27 5.24
N ALA A 655 -10.43 -9.03 4.27
CA ALA A 655 -11.80 -8.89 3.78
C ALA A 655 -12.85 -9.11 4.88
N HIS A 656 -12.59 -10.02 5.83
CA HIS A 656 -13.46 -10.22 6.98
C HIS A 656 -13.55 -8.97 7.85
N HIS A 657 -12.42 -8.36 8.23
CA HIS A 657 -12.36 -7.10 8.99
C HIS A 657 -12.97 -5.91 8.25
N VAL A 658 -13.03 -5.95 6.90
CA VAL A 658 -13.78 -4.98 6.09
C VAL A 658 -15.30 -5.17 6.25
N SER A 659 -15.78 -6.42 6.36
CA SER A 659 -17.21 -6.76 6.42
C SER A 659 -17.83 -6.85 7.82
N SER A 660 -17.04 -6.85 8.89
CA SER A 660 -17.44 -7.42 10.18
C SER A 660 -18.35 -6.57 11.10
N ASN A 661 -18.95 -5.45 10.67
CA ASN A 661 -19.82 -4.63 11.55
C ASN A 661 -20.94 -3.88 10.78
N ASP A 662 -21.76 -4.63 10.04
CA ASP A 662 -22.68 -4.10 9.02
C ASP A 662 -24.15 -3.94 9.51
N THR A 663 -24.37 -3.42 10.73
CA THR A 663 -25.75 -3.17 11.22
C THR A 663 -26.18 -1.71 11.15
N THR A 664 -25.28 -0.74 10.97
CA THR A 664 -25.63 0.67 10.77
C THR A 664 -24.74 1.31 9.70
N ILE A 665 -25.35 1.63 8.55
CA ILE A 665 -24.72 2.27 7.37
C ILE A 665 -24.09 3.65 7.68
N THR A 666 -24.25 4.16 8.90
CA THR A 666 -23.95 5.55 9.28
C THR A 666 -22.56 5.81 9.87
N SER A 667 -21.74 4.80 10.21
CA SER A 667 -20.35 5.05 10.66
C SER A 667 -19.42 3.82 10.50
N LEU A 668 -18.57 3.81 9.47
CA LEU A 668 -17.55 2.77 9.33
C LEU A 668 -16.48 2.92 10.43
N GLN A 669 -16.14 1.82 11.09
CA GLN A 669 -15.14 1.82 12.16
C GLN A 669 -13.71 2.03 11.63
N PRO A 670 -12.80 2.71 12.37
CA PRO A 670 -11.43 2.99 11.93
C PRO A 670 -10.62 1.75 11.54
N HIS A 671 -10.80 0.64 12.26
CA HIS A 671 -10.12 -0.62 11.98
C HIS A 671 -10.55 -1.22 10.62
N SER A 672 -11.84 -1.16 10.28
CA SER A 672 -12.33 -1.61 8.96
C SER A 672 -11.78 -0.75 7.82
N ALA A 673 -11.73 0.58 8.00
CA ALA A 673 -11.10 1.49 7.03
C ALA A 673 -9.61 1.15 6.81
N SER A 674 -8.87 0.86 7.88
CA SER A 674 -7.47 0.45 7.76
C SER A 674 -7.30 -0.91 7.07
N ALA A 675 -8.22 -1.85 7.30
CA ALA A 675 -8.23 -3.14 6.61
C ALA A 675 -8.50 -2.98 5.11
N MET A 676 -9.41 -2.07 4.72
CA MET A 676 -9.63 -1.71 3.32
C MET A 676 -8.37 -1.13 2.69
N LEU A 677 -7.70 -0.20 3.36
CA LEU A 677 -6.45 0.38 2.89
C LEU A 677 -5.34 -0.67 2.75
N ALA A 678 -5.21 -1.58 3.71
CA ALA A 678 -4.25 -2.68 3.68
C ALA A 678 -4.50 -3.61 2.49
N LEU A 679 -5.76 -4.02 2.29
CA LEU A 679 -6.16 -4.83 1.15
C LEU A 679 -5.85 -4.12 -0.16
N ALA A 680 -6.31 -2.88 -0.34
CA ALA A 680 -6.04 -2.06 -1.52
C ALA A 680 -4.54 -1.93 -1.81
N SER A 681 -3.73 -1.69 -0.77
CA SER A 681 -2.29 -1.49 -0.90
C SER A 681 -1.58 -2.77 -1.37
N ILE A 682 -1.94 -3.93 -0.81
CA ILE A 682 -1.42 -5.24 -1.27
C ILE A 682 -1.80 -5.49 -2.72
N LEU A 683 -3.07 -5.28 -3.08
CA LEU A 683 -3.53 -5.48 -4.46
C LEU A 683 -2.83 -4.55 -5.45
N SER A 684 -2.51 -3.33 -5.01
CA SER A 684 -1.81 -2.33 -5.83
C SER A 684 -0.38 -2.70 -6.19
N LEU A 685 0.24 -3.69 -5.52
CA LEU A 685 1.57 -4.21 -5.85
C LEU A 685 1.58 -4.93 -7.19
N GLU A 686 0.49 -5.58 -7.59
CA GLU A 686 0.43 -6.36 -8.83
C GLU A 686 0.35 -5.42 -10.03
N GLY A 687 1.51 -5.13 -10.64
CA GLY A 687 1.64 -4.37 -11.88
C GLY A 687 1.17 -5.19 -13.08
N GLY A 688 0.29 -4.63 -13.91
CA GLY A 688 -0.19 -5.31 -15.11
C GLY A 688 0.94 -5.45 -16.11
N LEU A 689 1.56 -6.63 -16.19
CA LEU A 689 2.12 -7.29 -17.40
C LEU A 689 3.16 -8.40 -17.12
N SER A 690 3.61 -8.68 -15.88
CA SER A 690 4.79 -9.57 -15.71
C SER A 690 4.64 -10.92 -15.02
N VAL A 691 3.50 -11.30 -14.44
CA VAL A 691 3.31 -12.67 -13.94
C VAL A 691 1.85 -13.06 -14.09
N GLU A 692 1.57 -14.25 -14.61
CA GLU A 692 0.27 -14.94 -14.45
C GLU A 692 0.03 -15.19 -12.96
N SER A 693 -0.39 -14.13 -12.27
CA SER A 693 -0.61 -14.12 -10.84
C SER A 693 -2.07 -14.47 -10.58
N SER A 694 -2.29 -15.65 -10.00
CA SER A 694 -3.62 -16.11 -9.53
C SER A 694 -4.19 -15.21 -8.42
N ILE A 695 -3.42 -14.24 -7.92
CA ILE A 695 -3.85 -13.27 -6.91
C ILE A 695 -5.05 -12.47 -7.40
N SER A 696 -5.10 -12.09 -8.69
CA SER A 696 -6.26 -11.38 -9.25
C SER A 696 -7.53 -12.23 -9.16
N GLU A 697 -7.45 -13.53 -9.43
CA GLU A 697 -8.58 -14.47 -9.34
C GLU A 697 -9.03 -14.72 -7.90
N ILE A 698 -8.09 -14.75 -6.96
CA ILE A 698 -8.35 -14.90 -5.52
C ILE A 698 -8.96 -13.61 -4.93
N ALA A 699 -8.45 -12.45 -5.34
CA ALA A 699 -8.77 -11.16 -4.72
C ALA A 699 -10.09 -10.57 -5.20
N VAL A 700 -10.42 -10.64 -6.50
CA VAL A 700 -11.63 -10.01 -7.04
C VAL A 700 -12.92 -10.40 -6.28
N PRO A 701 -13.15 -11.68 -5.92
CA PRO A 701 -14.32 -12.07 -5.13
C PRO A 701 -14.34 -11.53 -3.69
N LEU A 702 -13.18 -11.16 -3.13
CA LEU A 702 -13.04 -10.62 -1.78
C LEU A 702 -13.26 -9.11 -1.71
N ILE A 703 -13.28 -8.41 -2.86
CA ILE A 703 -13.52 -6.97 -2.90
C ILE A 703 -15.00 -6.67 -2.63
N PRO A 704 -15.33 -5.72 -1.74
CA PRO A 704 -16.71 -5.34 -1.47
C PRO A 704 -17.51 -4.94 -2.73
N PRO A 705 -18.85 -5.03 -2.68
CA PRO A 705 -19.71 -4.64 -3.79
C PRO A 705 -19.47 -3.18 -4.20
N THR A 706 -19.60 -2.88 -5.49
CA THR A 706 -19.37 -1.52 -6.00
C THR A 706 -20.33 -0.52 -5.36
N SER A 707 -21.59 -0.90 -5.09
CA SER A 707 -22.56 -0.08 -4.35
C SER A 707 -22.06 0.30 -2.97
N THR A 708 -21.55 -0.67 -2.19
CA THR A 708 -21.00 -0.43 -0.85
C THR A 708 -19.81 0.53 -0.89
N LEU A 709 -18.89 0.35 -1.85
CA LEU A 709 -17.76 1.26 -2.03
C LEU A 709 -18.23 2.67 -2.42
N CYS A 710 -19.23 2.80 -3.30
CA CYS A 710 -19.84 4.08 -3.65
C CYS A 710 -20.48 4.77 -2.45
N ASP A 711 -21.21 4.02 -1.63
CA ASP A 711 -21.91 4.56 -0.48
C ASP A 711 -20.90 5.11 0.53
N HIS A 712 -19.82 4.36 0.82
CA HIS A 712 -18.73 4.85 1.67
C HIS A 712 -18.03 6.10 1.13
N LEU A 713 -17.89 6.23 -0.19
CA LEU A 713 -17.33 7.44 -0.81
C LEU A 713 -18.28 8.65 -0.76
N LYS A 714 -19.59 8.42 -0.61
CA LYS A 714 -20.62 9.46 -0.55
C LYS A 714 -20.94 9.95 0.87
N ILE A 715 -20.55 9.22 1.92
CA ILE A 715 -20.79 9.63 3.31
C ILE A 715 -20.17 11.03 3.53
N SER A 716 -21.03 12.03 3.79
CA SER A 716 -20.64 13.40 4.08
C SER A 716 -20.09 13.50 5.50
N SER A 717 -19.16 14.42 5.72
CA SER A 717 -18.55 14.74 7.02
C SER A 717 -19.53 15.32 8.06
N GLU A 718 -20.84 15.32 7.79
CA GLU A 718 -21.85 16.05 8.57
C GLU A 718 -22.29 15.30 9.85
N ILE A 719 -21.96 14.02 10.01
CA ILE A 719 -22.41 13.18 11.14
C ILE A 719 -21.53 13.34 12.39
N GLU A 720 -20.44 14.11 12.35
CA GLU A 720 -19.58 14.32 13.54
C GLU A 720 -20.18 15.29 14.59
N ASN A 721 -21.30 15.97 14.28
CA ASN A 721 -21.84 17.02 15.15
C ASN A 721 -22.89 16.58 16.20
N GLU A 722 -23.39 15.34 16.21
CA GLU A 722 -24.51 14.97 17.10
C GLU A 722 -24.26 13.87 18.14
N VAL A 723 -23.10 13.21 18.20
CA VAL A 723 -22.85 12.19 19.25
C VAL A 723 -21.87 12.69 20.30
N GLY A 724 -22.44 13.32 21.33
CA GLY A 724 -21.74 13.70 22.54
C GLY A 724 -21.34 12.51 23.42
N SER A 725 -20.11 12.62 23.96
CA SER A 725 -19.64 12.07 25.23
C SER A 725 -19.20 10.59 25.31
N LYS A 726 -17.96 10.42 25.81
CA LYS A 726 -17.37 9.22 26.43
C LYS A 726 -16.87 8.08 25.51
N SER A 727 -15.99 8.42 24.60
CA SER A 727 -14.84 7.57 24.24
C SER A 727 -13.63 8.50 24.06
N PRO A 728 -12.37 8.06 24.25
CA PRO A 728 -11.26 8.92 23.90
C PRO A 728 -11.47 9.23 22.42
N LYS A 729 -11.69 10.50 22.10
CA LYS A 729 -11.68 11.00 20.74
C LYS A 729 -10.31 10.60 20.18
N VAL A 730 -10.24 9.41 19.61
CA VAL A 730 -9.33 9.10 18.52
C VAL A 730 -9.83 10.05 17.46
N VAL A 731 -9.30 11.28 17.50
CA VAL A 731 -9.15 12.12 16.32
C VAL A 731 -8.86 11.13 15.21
N LEU A 732 -9.75 11.00 14.23
CA LEU A 732 -9.53 10.18 13.04
C LEU A 732 -8.25 10.71 12.40
N SER A 733 -7.11 10.24 12.88
CA SER A 733 -5.82 10.81 12.53
C SER A 733 -5.62 10.43 11.08
N TYR A 734 -5.80 11.34 10.14
CA TYR A 734 -4.74 11.67 9.19
C TYR A 734 -4.27 10.61 8.15
N TRP A 735 -4.64 9.34 8.35
CA TRP A 735 -4.06 8.10 7.84
C TRP A 735 -5.14 7.05 7.59
N HIS A 736 -6.38 7.35 7.99
CA HIS A 736 -7.52 6.44 7.86
C HIS A 736 -8.02 6.49 6.43
N GLY A 737 -7.34 5.71 5.59
CA GLY A 737 -7.66 5.50 4.18
C GLY A 737 -8.97 4.76 3.98
N LEU A 738 -10.08 5.28 4.53
CA LEU A 738 -11.41 4.87 4.11
C LEU A 738 -11.61 5.27 2.66
N ARG A 739 -11.50 6.57 2.35
CA ARG A 739 -11.59 7.07 0.97
C ARG A 739 -10.50 6.47 0.10
N ASP A 740 -9.25 6.46 0.57
CA ASP A 740 -8.14 5.86 -0.18
C ASP A 740 -8.37 4.36 -0.43
N GLY A 741 -8.75 3.59 0.59
CA GLY A 741 -9.03 2.16 0.48
C GLY A 741 -10.19 1.87 -0.46
N CYS A 742 -11.28 2.64 -0.39
CA CYS A 742 -12.38 2.55 -1.34
C CYS A 742 -11.90 2.77 -2.78
N VAL A 743 -11.16 3.86 -3.01
CA VAL A 743 -10.65 4.22 -4.34
C VAL A 743 -9.66 3.16 -4.86
N GLY A 744 -8.74 2.67 -4.02
CA GLY A 744 -7.78 1.63 -4.41
C GLY A 744 -8.44 0.27 -4.71
N LEU A 745 -9.49 -0.11 -3.99
CA LEU A 745 -10.27 -1.31 -4.30
C LEU A 745 -11.11 -1.15 -5.59
N LEU A 746 -11.64 0.05 -5.86
CA LEU A 746 -12.28 0.38 -7.14
C LEU A 746 -11.28 0.32 -8.30
N GLU A 747 -10.08 0.86 -8.11
CA GLU A 747 -8.99 0.79 -9.10
C GLU A 747 -8.61 -0.66 -9.41
N SER A 748 -8.47 -1.50 -8.38
CA SER A 748 -8.22 -2.94 -8.53
C SER A 748 -9.33 -3.64 -9.33
N LYS A 749 -10.60 -3.30 -9.07
CA LYS A 749 -11.75 -3.80 -9.84
C LYS A 749 -11.72 -3.36 -11.31
N LEU A 750 -11.38 -2.11 -11.60
CA LEU A 750 -11.26 -1.60 -12.98
C LEU A 750 -10.08 -2.24 -13.73
N LYS A 751 -9.01 -2.57 -13.01
CA LYS A 751 -7.82 -3.20 -13.57
C LYS A 751 -8.08 -4.65 -13.95
N TRP A 752 -8.71 -5.42 -13.07
CA TRP A 752 -8.86 -6.89 -13.20
C TRP A 752 -10.24 -7.39 -13.62
N GLY A 753 -11.30 -6.59 -13.48
CA GLY A 753 -12.68 -7.00 -13.75
C GLY A 753 -13.06 -7.11 -15.24
N GLY A 754 -12.15 -6.76 -16.16
CA GLY A 754 -12.39 -6.77 -17.60
C GLY A 754 -13.36 -5.69 -18.10
N PRO A 755 -13.69 -5.67 -19.41
CA PRO A 755 -14.51 -4.61 -20.02
C PRO A 755 -15.90 -4.46 -19.39
N LEU A 756 -16.54 -5.58 -18.99
CA LEU A 756 -17.86 -5.55 -18.37
C LEU A 756 -17.86 -4.84 -17.02
N ALA A 757 -16.87 -5.11 -16.17
CA ALA A 757 -16.75 -4.41 -14.88
C ALA A 757 -16.50 -2.91 -15.10
N VAL A 758 -15.65 -2.54 -16.06
CA VAL A 758 -15.42 -1.12 -16.41
C VAL A 758 -16.74 -0.45 -16.83
N GLN A 759 -17.54 -1.08 -17.69
CA GLN A 759 -18.85 -0.55 -18.11
C GLN A 759 -19.83 -0.42 -16.94
N GLN A 760 -19.90 -1.39 -16.03
CA GLN A 760 -20.77 -1.34 -14.85
C GLN A 760 -20.38 -0.20 -13.89
N LEU A 761 -19.09 0.01 -13.65
CA LEU A 761 -18.61 1.09 -12.79
C LEU A 761 -18.89 2.47 -13.43
N ILE A 762 -18.73 2.60 -14.74
CA ILE A 762 -19.12 3.83 -15.47
C ILE A 762 -20.63 4.07 -15.36
N ALA A 763 -21.45 3.05 -15.57
CA ALA A 763 -22.91 3.15 -15.41
C ALA A 763 -23.33 3.56 -13.99
N SER A 764 -22.49 3.28 -12.99
CA SER A 764 -22.71 3.68 -11.60
C SER A 764 -22.26 5.12 -11.28
N GLY A 765 -21.76 5.87 -12.27
CA GLY A 765 -21.32 7.26 -12.11
C GLY A 765 -19.96 7.43 -11.44
N ILE A 766 -19.14 6.38 -11.34
CA ILE A 766 -17.83 6.40 -10.68
C ILE A 766 -16.87 7.47 -11.22
N PRO A 767 -16.71 7.67 -12.55
CA PRO A 767 -15.74 8.65 -13.06
C PRO A 767 -15.99 10.07 -12.53
N LEU A 768 -17.26 10.50 -12.53
CA LEU A 768 -17.64 11.82 -12.04
C LEU A 768 -17.50 11.92 -10.51
N LEU A 769 -17.84 10.85 -9.77
CA LEU A 769 -17.63 10.78 -8.33
C LEU A 769 -16.14 10.96 -7.97
N LEU A 770 -15.23 10.31 -8.69
CA LEU A 770 -13.79 10.44 -8.48
C LEU A 770 -13.26 11.83 -8.84
N ILE A 771 -13.73 12.43 -9.95
CA ILE A 771 -13.40 13.80 -10.32
C ILE A 771 -13.85 14.79 -9.23
N ASN A 772 -15.07 14.61 -8.69
CA ASN A 772 -15.59 15.45 -7.61
C ASN A 772 -14.80 15.28 -6.30
N LEU A 773 -14.32 14.07 -6.00
CA LEU A 773 -13.43 13.82 -4.86
C LEU A 773 -12.08 14.54 -5.02
N LEU A 774 -11.53 14.60 -6.23
CA LEU A 774 -10.30 15.35 -6.53
C LEU A 774 -10.51 16.88 -6.47
N ALA A 775 -11.72 17.35 -6.77
CA ALA A 775 -12.10 18.77 -6.72
C ALA A 775 -12.50 19.28 -5.33
N SER A 776 -12.50 18.40 -4.31
CA SER A 776 -12.93 18.68 -2.92
C SER A 776 -14.18 19.58 -2.83
N ASN A 777 -15.36 19.01 -3.09
CA ASN A 777 -16.70 19.54 -2.77
C ASN A 777 -17.05 21.01 -3.15
N HIS A 778 -16.32 21.64 -4.08
CA HIS A 778 -16.51 23.07 -4.37
C HIS A 778 -17.64 23.45 -5.35
N LEU A 779 -18.68 22.61 -5.52
CA LEU A 779 -19.84 22.98 -6.35
C LEU A 779 -21.15 23.29 -5.62
N ASN A 780 -21.27 23.05 -4.30
CA ASN A 780 -22.53 23.31 -3.57
C ASN A 780 -22.45 24.30 -2.39
N ALA A 781 -21.27 24.80 -2.00
CA ALA A 781 -21.13 25.70 -0.84
C ALA A 781 -21.35 27.20 -1.16
N SER A 782 -22.23 27.52 -2.10
CA SER A 782 -22.78 28.89 -2.16
C SER A 782 -23.99 28.95 -1.22
N ARG A 783 -23.74 29.46 0.00
CA ARG A 783 -24.67 29.81 1.11
C ARG A 783 -24.42 28.99 2.38
N GLN A 784 -23.52 29.45 3.25
CA GLN A 784 -23.81 29.82 4.64
C GLN A 784 -22.53 30.06 5.44
N GLY A 785 -22.48 31.19 6.15
CA GLY A 785 -21.83 31.33 7.46
C GLY A 785 -20.30 31.25 7.52
N VAL A 786 -19.66 32.41 7.64
CA VAL A 786 -18.31 32.55 8.19
C VAL A 786 -18.29 32.02 9.62
N GLY A 787 -17.50 30.97 9.90
CA GLY A 787 -17.15 30.56 11.26
C GLY A 787 -17.32 29.08 11.64
N SER A 788 -16.74 28.15 10.88
CA SER A 788 -16.34 26.83 11.39
C SER A 788 -15.28 26.25 10.45
N LEU A 789 -14.06 25.97 10.96
CA LEU A 789 -13.07 25.16 10.25
C LEU A 789 -13.58 23.72 10.26
N ASN A 790 -14.37 23.34 9.25
CA ASN A 790 -14.72 21.94 9.03
C ASN A 790 -13.57 21.27 8.27
N ASP A 791 -12.70 20.56 8.99
CA ASP A 791 -11.63 19.71 8.42
C ASP A 791 -12.26 18.52 7.67
N GLY A 792 -12.60 18.71 6.40
CA GLY A 792 -13.01 17.62 5.53
C GLY A 792 -11.82 16.70 5.22
N VAL A 793 -11.86 15.42 5.61
CA VAL A 793 -10.78 14.46 5.30
C VAL A 793 -10.69 14.22 3.78
N GLY A 794 -9.74 14.88 3.12
CA GLY A 794 -9.40 14.71 1.69
C GLY A 794 -8.69 13.38 1.39
N LEU A 795 -8.30 13.17 0.12
CA LEU A 795 -7.49 12.01 -0.29
C LEU A 795 -6.01 12.21 0.07
N SER A 796 -5.34 11.15 0.50
CA SER A 796 -3.86 11.17 0.61
C SER A 796 -3.20 11.20 -0.78
N PRO A 797 -1.89 11.47 -0.87
CA PRO A 797 -1.15 11.31 -2.14
C PRO A 797 -1.38 9.96 -2.82
N THR A 798 -1.41 8.85 -2.07
CA THR A 798 -1.73 7.53 -2.63
C THR A 798 -3.17 7.45 -3.11
N GLY A 799 -4.12 8.01 -2.35
CA GLY A 799 -5.52 8.11 -2.77
C GLY A 799 -5.71 8.89 -4.06
N VAL A 800 -4.96 10.00 -4.24
CA VAL A 800 -4.93 10.79 -5.48
C VAL A 800 -4.42 9.96 -6.65
N VAL A 801 -3.30 9.24 -6.46
CA VAL A 801 -2.75 8.33 -7.48
C VAL A 801 -3.80 7.29 -7.89
N TRP A 802 -4.43 6.61 -6.94
CA TRP A 802 -5.46 5.62 -7.27
C TRP A 802 -6.70 6.24 -7.92
N ALA A 803 -7.11 7.44 -7.52
CA ALA A 803 -8.26 8.12 -8.12
C ALA A 803 -8.00 8.46 -9.60
N VAL A 804 -6.85 9.05 -9.91
CA VAL A 804 -6.48 9.40 -11.30
C VAL A 804 -6.28 8.12 -12.14
N SER A 805 -5.65 7.08 -11.57
CA SER A 805 -5.51 5.76 -12.22
C SER A 805 -6.87 5.14 -12.53
N ALA A 806 -7.80 5.13 -11.57
CA ALA A 806 -9.15 4.62 -11.76
C ALA A 806 -9.92 5.40 -12.84
N ILE A 807 -9.84 6.74 -12.85
CA ILE A 807 -10.43 7.55 -13.92
C ILE A 807 -9.81 7.16 -15.28
N CYS A 808 -8.49 6.99 -15.36
CA CYS A 808 -7.79 6.57 -16.58
C CYS A 808 -8.28 5.20 -17.08
N HIS A 809 -8.48 4.23 -16.19
CA HIS A 809 -9.09 2.95 -16.55
C HIS A 809 -10.55 3.08 -17.01
N CYS A 810 -11.32 4.02 -16.47
CA CYS A 810 -12.68 4.29 -16.94
C CYS A 810 -12.73 4.92 -18.34
N LEU A 811 -11.65 5.56 -18.81
CA LEU A 811 -11.60 6.09 -20.17
C LEU A 811 -11.78 4.98 -21.21
N SER A 812 -11.33 3.76 -20.94
CA SER A 812 -11.49 2.63 -21.88
C SER A 812 -12.90 2.05 -21.96
N GLY A 813 -13.85 2.52 -21.16
CA GLY A 813 -15.21 1.96 -21.12
C GLY A 813 -16.26 2.71 -21.95
N GLY A 814 -15.86 3.72 -22.74
CA GLY A 814 -16.73 4.32 -23.75
C GLY A 814 -16.43 5.79 -24.07
N LEU A 815 -16.88 6.23 -25.26
CA LEU A 815 -16.61 7.56 -25.81
C LEU A 815 -17.17 8.72 -24.95
N LEU A 816 -18.32 8.53 -24.29
CA LEU A 816 -18.92 9.57 -23.45
C LEU A 816 -18.00 9.94 -22.28
N THR A 817 -17.46 8.94 -21.57
CA THR A 817 -16.54 9.13 -20.45
C THR A 817 -15.27 9.82 -20.90
N PHE A 818 -14.70 9.40 -22.05
CA PHE A 818 -13.55 10.05 -22.67
C PHE A 818 -13.79 11.55 -22.90
N ARG A 819 -14.90 11.89 -23.56
CA ARG A 819 -15.23 13.30 -23.86
C ARG A 819 -15.46 14.11 -22.58
N GLN A 820 -16.18 13.56 -21.61
CA GLN A 820 -16.44 14.25 -20.33
C GLN A 820 -15.16 14.49 -19.53
N ALA A 821 -14.24 13.53 -19.47
CA ALA A 821 -13.02 13.64 -18.67
C ALA A 821 -11.92 14.46 -19.34
N LEU A 822 -11.64 14.23 -20.63
CA LEU A 822 -10.48 14.81 -21.32
C LEU A 822 -10.80 16.00 -22.23
N LEU A 823 -12.05 16.18 -22.66
CA LEU A 823 -12.46 17.34 -23.48
C LEU A 823 -13.14 18.47 -22.67
N SER A 824 -13.07 18.40 -21.35
CA SER A 824 -13.47 19.49 -20.44
C SER A 824 -12.24 20.28 -20.00
N SER A 825 -12.19 21.57 -20.31
CA SER A 825 -11.09 22.45 -19.88
C SER A 825 -11.03 22.58 -18.36
N GLU A 826 -12.17 22.56 -17.67
CA GLU A 826 -12.25 22.62 -16.20
C GLU A 826 -11.69 21.34 -15.55
N HIS A 827 -12.07 20.16 -16.03
CA HIS A 827 -11.49 18.90 -15.54
C HIS A 827 -9.99 18.82 -15.85
N MET A 828 -9.56 19.32 -17.01
CA MET A 828 -8.14 19.35 -17.38
C MET A 828 -7.32 20.26 -16.45
N LYS A 829 -7.84 21.45 -16.11
CA LYS A 829 -7.20 22.34 -15.13
C LYS A 829 -7.13 21.70 -13.74
N LEU A 830 -8.20 21.04 -13.31
CA LEU A 830 -8.27 20.31 -12.05
C LEU A 830 -7.19 19.22 -11.98
N ILE A 831 -7.12 18.34 -12.98
CA ILE A 831 -6.11 17.26 -13.00
C ILE A 831 -4.69 17.84 -13.07
N CYS A 832 -4.48 18.93 -13.81
CA CYS A 832 -3.17 19.59 -13.88
C CYS A 832 -2.79 20.34 -12.58
N SER A 833 -3.74 20.75 -11.74
CA SER A 833 -3.43 21.38 -10.45
C SER A 833 -2.78 20.39 -9.47
N LEU A 834 -3.05 19.09 -9.64
CA LEU A 834 -2.43 17.99 -8.87
C LEU A 834 -0.91 17.88 -9.12
N ILE A 835 -0.40 18.42 -10.22
CA ILE A 835 1.04 18.48 -10.52
C ILE A 835 1.56 19.92 -10.49
N SER A 836 0.86 20.82 -9.79
CA SER A 836 1.35 22.18 -9.52
C SER A 836 2.51 22.17 -8.52
N ASP A 837 3.39 23.17 -8.60
CA ASP A 837 4.54 23.28 -7.68
C ASP A 837 4.10 23.37 -6.21
N VAL A 838 2.91 23.92 -5.93
CA VAL A 838 2.34 23.99 -4.57
C VAL A 838 1.99 22.59 -4.08
N HIS A 839 1.20 21.83 -4.85
CA HIS A 839 0.80 20.49 -4.45
C HIS A 839 2.00 19.54 -4.34
N LEU A 840 2.92 19.58 -5.30
CA LEU A 840 4.10 18.72 -5.28
C LEU A 840 5.04 19.02 -4.10
N LYS A 841 5.12 20.28 -3.63
CA LYS A 841 5.83 20.62 -2.39
C LYS A 841 5.14 20.01 -1.16
N LEU A 842 3.81 20.09 -1.08
CA LEU A 842 3.03 19.49 0.01
C LEU A 842 3.18 17.96 0.05
N VAL A 843 3.12 17.31 -1.11
CA VAL A 843 3.35 15.86 -1.25
C VAL A 843 4.78 15.50 -0.84
N ARG A 844 5.77 16.30 -1.23
CA ARG A 844 7.17 16.07 -0.82
C ARG A 844 7.37 16.16 0.69
N SER A 845 6.62 17.01 1.39
CA SER A 845 6.65 17.12 2.86
C SER A 845 5.76 16.11 3.58
N TRP A 846 4.92 15.37 2.87
CA TRP A 846 4.04 14.35 3.45
C TRP A 846 4.87 13.16 3.96
N ILE A 847 4.74 12.84 5.25
CA ILE A 847 5.54 11.79 5.92
C ILE A 847 4.97 10.38 5.65
N GLY A 848 3.81 10.29 5.01
CA GLY A 848 3.05 9.05 4.89
C GLY A 848 3.20 8.24 3.62
N PRO A 849 2.38 7.17 3.54
CA PRO A 849 1.86 6.63 2.29
C PRO A 849 1.84 7.61 1.11
N GLY A 850 2.63 7.31 0.07
CA GLY A 850 2.65 8.09 -1.17
C GLY A 850 3.26 9.49 -1.05
N GLY A 851 3.95 9.80 0.05
CA GLY A 851 4.67 11.06 0.24
C GLY A 851 6.10 11.06 -0.25
N GLY A 852 6.83 12.14 0.03
CA GLY A 852 8.24 12.27 -0.32
C GLY A 852 8.49 12.36 -1.82
N LYS A 853 9.72 12.02 -2.23
CA LYS A 853 10.13 12.08 -3.65
C LYS A 853 9.45 11.03 -4.51
N ASP A 854 9.29 9.82 -3.97
CA ASP A 854 8.59 8.73 -4.64
C ASP A 854 7.11 9.09 -4.88
N GLY A 855 6.46 9.71 -3.90
CA GLY A 855 5.12 10.26 -4.03
C GLY A 855 4.95 11.28 -5.14
N VAL A 856 5.88 12.25 -5.22
CA VAL A 856 5.93 13.25 -6.29
C VAL A 856 6.04 12.58 -7.66
N ARG A 857 6.93 11.58 -7.79
CA ARG A 857 7.08 10.79 -9.01
C ARG A 857 5.77 10.08 -9.37
N ASP A 858 5.14 9.41 -8.42
CA ASP A 858 3.96 8.59 -8.68
C ASP A 858 2.77 9.44 -9.11
N ILE A 859 2.53 10.60 -8.47
CA ILE A 859 1.50 11.57 -8.89
C ILE A 859 1.78 12.09 -10.30
N ILE A 860 3.02 12.52 -10.58
CA ILE A 860 3.40 13.03 -11.91
C ILE A 860 3.17 11.95 -12.97
N ASN A 861 3.63 10.73 -12.72
CA ASN A 861 3.49 9.61 -13.67
C ASN A 861 2.03 9.27 -13.93
N THR A 862 1.18 9.19 -12.90
CA THR A 862 -0.23 8.84 -13.09
C THR A 862 -1.01 9.94 -13.81
N VAL A 863 -0.71 11.22 -13.53
CA VAL A 863 -1.30 12.34 -14.29
C VAL A 863 -0.82 12.31 -15.75
N ILE A 864 0.46 12.00 -16.00
CA ILE A 864 0.98 11.82 -17.36
C ILE A 864 0.26 10.66 -18.06
N ASP A 865 0.07 9.52 -17.42
CA ASP A 865 -0.60 8.37 -18.03
C ASP A 865 -2.05 8.72 -18.42
N PHE A 866 -2.75 9.53 -17.60
CA PHE A 866 -4.06 10.07 -17.93
C PHE A 866 -4.03 11.03 -19.15
N LEU A 867 -3.07 11.95 -19.20
CA LEU A 867 -2.91 12.90 -20.31
C LEU A 867 -2.38 12.24 -21.60
N ALA A 868 -1.59 11.19 -21.48
CA ALA A 868 -1.02 10.45 -22.59
C ALA A 868 -2.04 9.51 -23.26
N PHE A 869 -3.14 9.18 -22.58
CA PHE A 869 -4.15 8.23 -23.03
C PHE A 869 -4.55 8.39 -24.51
N PRO A 870 -4.91 9.60 -25.01
CA PRO A 870 -5.34 9.76 -26.41
C PRO A 870 -4.20 9.49 -27.40
N PHE A 871 -2.98 9.93 -27.07
CA PHE A 871 -1.80 9.71 -27.91
C PHE A 871 -1.47 8.22 -28.01
N VAL A 872 -1.58 7.48 -26.91
CA VAL A 872 -1.33 6.02 -26.88
C VAL A 872 -2.43 5.27 -27.64
N ALA A 873 -3.70 5.68 -27.51
CA ALA A 873 -4.82 5.05 -28.20
C ALA A 873 -4.70 5.17 -29.72
N VAL A 874 -4.36 6.35 -30.24
CA VAL A 874 -4.26 6.62 -31.69
C VAL A 874 -3.03 5.96 -32.30
N GLN A 875 -1.89 5.97 -31.60
CA GLN A 875 -0.64 5.45 -32.18
C GLN A 875 -0.68 3.94 -32.47
N ASN A 876 -1.40 3.17 -31.66
CA ASN A 876 -1.43 1.71 -31.78
C ASN A 876 -2.44 1.21 -32.84
N ALA A 877 -3.18 2.11 -33.51
CA ALA A 877 -4.27 1.76 -34.42
C ALA A 877 -3.81 0.81 -35.56
N PRO A 878 -4.52 -0.29 -35.83
CA PRO A 878 -4.13 -1.26 -36.86
C PRO A 878 -4.22 -0.66 -38.26
N GLY A 879 -3.09 -0.63 -38.99
CA GLY A 879 -3.00 -0.15 -40.38
C GLY A 879 -1.97 0.95 -40.65
N LEU A 880 -1.38 1.56 -39.61
CA LEU A 880 -0.25 2.48 -39.79
C LEU A 880 1.05 1.68 -40.06
N PRO A 881 1.87 2.06 -41.06
CA PRO A 881 3.11 1.36 -41.34
C PRO A 881 4.06 1.45 -40.14
N LEU A 882 4.40 0.29 -39.57
CA LEU A 882 5.39 0.06 -38.49
C LEU A 882 6.82 0.59 -38.81
N ALA A 883 7.05 1.12 -40.02
CA ALA A 883 8.35 1.20 -40.67
C ALA A 883 9.04 2.58 -40.61
N THR A 884 8.56 3.54 -39.81
CA THR A 884 9.25 4.84 -39.65
C THR A 884 9.90 4.96 -38.27
N ALA A 885 11.05 5.64 -38.21
CA ALA A 885 11.85 5.82 -37.00
C ALA A 885 11.07 6.43 -35.81
N SER A 886 9.93 7.08 -36.04
CA SER A 886 9.11 7.73 -35.01
C SER A 886 8.19 6.79 -34.23
N VAL A 887 7.99 5.54 -34.68
CA VAL A 887 7.05 4.59 -34.08
C VAL A 887 7.47 4.15 -32.66
N ASN A 888 8.76 4.27 -32.31
CA ASN A 888 9.26 3.91 -30.97
C ASN A 888 9.34 5.07 -29.96
N SER A 889 8.88 6.27 -30.32
CA SER A 889 8.86 7.40 -29.37
C SER A 889 7.85 7.14 -28.25
N GLY A 890 8.24 7.36 -27.01
CA GLY A 890 7.38 7.26 -25.82
C GLY A 890 6.87 5.84 -25.52
N PHE A 891 7.61 4.80 -25.91
CA PHE A 891 7.22 3.39 -25.74
C PHE A 891 6.84 3.02 -24.29
N ILE A 892 7.51 3.63 -23.31
CA ILE A 892 7.25 3.37 -21.88
C ILE A 892 5.81 3.71 -21.47
N LEU A 893 5.13 4.63 -22.17
CA LEU A 893 3.72 4.99 -21.93
C LEU A 893 2.75 3.93 -22.45
N ASN A 894 3.18 3.06 -23.37
CA ASN A 894 2.34 1.98 -23.89
C ASN A 894 2.25 0.81 -22.90
N MET A 895 3.28 0.64 -22.06
CA MET A 895 3.41 -0.47 -21.12
C MET A 895 2.41 -0.32 -19.97
N GLY A 896 1.40 -1.20 -19.94
CA GLY A 896 0.38 -1.25 -18.90
C GLY A 896 -0.71 -0.17 -19.00
N SER A 897 -0.71 0.64 -20.07
CA SER A 897 -1.71 1.69 -20.27
C SER A 897 -3.09 1.10 -20.63
N PRO A 898 -4.18 1.60 -20.03
CA PRO A 898 -5.55 1.20 -20.41
C PRO A 898 -5.86 1.52 -21.88
N ALA A 899 -5.20 2.52 -22.48
CA ALA A 899 -5.39 2.91 -23.88
C ALA A 899 -4.98 1.80 -24.87
N SER A 900 -3.99 0.98 -24.50
CA SER A 900 -3.54 -0.16 -25.32
C SER A 900 -4.65 -1.21 -25.49
N ARG A 901 -5.54 -1.37 -24.49
CA ARG A 901 -6.70 -2.29 -24.55
C ARG A 901 -7.77 -1.79 -25.52
N VAL A 902 -8.10 -0.49 -25.46
CA VAL A 902 -9.05 0.16 -26.38
C VAL A 902 -8.65 -0.07 -27.83
N CYS A 903 -7.36 0.05 -28.11
CA CYS A 903 -6.83 -0.14 -29.44
C CYS A 903 -7.10 -1.53 -30.04
N MET A 904 -7.12 -2.57 -29.20
CA MET A 904 -7.34 -3.95 -29.65
C MET A 904 -8.82 -4.34 -29.69
N GLU A 905 -9.65 -3.71 -28.86
CA GLU A 905 -11.03 -4.15 -28.58
C GLU A 905 -12.10 -3.25 -29.22
N ASP A 906 -11.85 -1.96 -29.45
CA ASP A 906 -12.86 -0.98 -29.89
C ASP A 906 -12.33 0.01 -30.94
N LYS A 907 -12.42 -0.39 -32.22
CA LYS A 907 -11.95 0.41 -33.36
C LYS A 907 -12.73 1.72 -33.55
N ASP A 908 -14.02 1.72 -33.22
CA ASP A 908 -14.87 2.90 -33.35
C ASP A 908 -14.48 3.97 -32.32
N MET A 909 -14.12 3.54 -31.12
CA MET A 909 -13.57 4.42 -30.10
C MET A 909 -12.23 5.03 -30.51
N VAL A 910 -11.31 4.24 -31.08
CA VAL A 910 -10.01 4.77 -31.57
C VAL A 910 -10.22 5.83 -32.64
N LYS A 911 -11.10 5.58 -33.62
CA LYS A 911 -11.45 6.54 -34.67
C LYS A 911 -12.05 7.81 -34.09
N ALA A 912 -12.97 7.69 -33.13
CA ALA A 912 -13.56 8.85 -32.48
C ALA A 912 -12.55 9.67 -31.66
N ILE A 913 -11.57 9.02 -31.02
CA ILE A 913 -10.47 9.71 -30.35
C ILE A 913 -9.62 10.47 -31.38
N GLU A 914 -9.29 9.83 -32.51
CA GLU A 914 -8.54 10.46 -33.61
C GLU A 914 -9.27 11.71 -34.14
N ASP A 915 -10.58 11.62 -34.37
CA ASP A 915 -11.42 12.75 -34.80
C ASP A 915 -11.44 13.89 -33.78
N ASP A 916 -11.38 13.58 -32.48
CA ASP A 916 -11.39 14.57 -31.39
C ASP A 916 -9.98 15.08 -30.99
N MET A 917 -8.89 14.54 -31.55
CA MET A 917 -7.51 14.94 -31.22
C MET A 917 -7.25 16.43 -31.43
N GLY A 918 -7.83 17.04 -32.47
CA GLY A 918 -7.69 18.47 -32.72
C GLY A 918 -8.25 19.34 -31.58
N LYS A 919 -9.42 18.96 -31.04
CA LYS A 919 -10.03 19.63 -29.87
C LYS A 919 -9.20 19.41 -28.62
N TYR A 920 -8.72 18.19 -28.42
CA TYR A 920 -7.88 17.83 -27.28
C TYR A 920 -6.58 18.65 -27.25
N ILE A 921 -5.88 18.75 -28.39
CA ILE A 921 -4.66 19.57 -28.52
C ILE A 921 -4.94 21.04 -28.19
N LYS A 922 -6.08 21.58 -28.64
CA LYS A 922 -6.48 22.96 -28.32
C LYS A 922 -6.65 23.16 -26.80
N ILE A 923 -7.29 22.22 -26.11
CA ILE A 923 -7.45 22.25 -24.65
C ILE A 923 -6.10 22.17 -23.94
N LEU A 924 -5.18 21.31 -24.39
CA LEU A 924 -3.82 21.22 -23.82
C LEU A 924 -3.07 22.56 -23.91
N LEU A 925 -3.21 23.27 -25.04
CA LEU A 925 -2.62 24.60 -25.23
C LEU A 925 -3.26 25.67 -24.33
N GLU A 926 -4.60 25.68 -24.24
CA GLU A 926 -5.37 26.62 -23.42
C GLU A 926 -5.05 26.48 -21.93
N VAL A 927 -4.94 25.25 -21.44
CA VAL A 927 -4.54 24.95 -20.05
C VAL A 927 -3.04 25.18 -19.83
N GLY A 928 -2.22 25.14 -20.89
CA GLY A 928 -0.78 25.32 -20.82
C GLY A 928 -0.03 24.08 -20.35
N VAL A 929 -0.58 22.88 -20.62
CA VAL A 929 -0.02 21.58 -20.21
C VAL A 929 1.46 21.42 -20.60
N PRO A 930 1.92 21.77 -21.82
CA PRO A 930 3.33 21.76 -22.18
C PRO A 930 4.27 22.42 -21.16
N GLY A 931 3.90 23.60 -20.65
CA GLY A 931 4.70 24.31 -19.65
C GLY A 931 4.66 23.67 -18.27
N ILE A 932 3.53 23.06 -17.89
CA ILE A 932 3.37 22.34 -16.62
C ILE A 932 4.26 21.09 -16.61
N ILE A 933 4.22 20.29 -17.68
CA ILE A 933 5.02 19.07 -17.81
C ILE A 933 6.53 19.38 -17.83
N LEU A 934 6.95 20.48 -18.48
CA LEU A 934 8.35 20.91 -18.46
C LEU A 934 8.85 21.23 -17.05
N ARG A 935 8.03 21.90 -16.21
CA ARG A 935 8.39 22.18 -14.81
C ARG A 935 8.48 20.90 -13.97
N CYS A 936 7.66 19.89 -14.26
CA CYS A 936 7.72 18.60 -13.56
C CYS A 936 9.10 17.93 -13.69
N LEU A 937 9.84 18.13 -14.79
CA LEU A 937 11.21 17.63 -14.93
C LEU A 937 12.11 18.09 -13.77
N GLU A 938 11.95 19.31 -13.27
CA GLU A 938 12.75 19.87 -12.17
C GLU A 938 12.40 19.26 -10.80
N GLN A 939 11.23 18.63 -10.68
CA GLN A 939 10.74 18.02 -9.45
C GLN A 939 11.14 16.54 -9.31
N LEU A 940 11.60 15.90 -10.39
CA LEU A 940 11.95 14.48 -10.47
C LEU A 940 13.46 14.24 -10.34
N GLU A 941 13.87 13.06 -9.88
CA GLU A 941 15.28 12.60 -9.95
C GLU A 941 15.62 12.12 -11.37
N SER A 942 16.91 12.10 -11.76
CA SER A 942 17.31 11.71 -13.12
C SER A 942 16.76 10.34 -13.54
N LYS A 943 16.81 9.35 -12.63
CA LYS A 943 16.30 7.98 -12.85
C LYS A 943 14.80 7.88 -13.14
N ASP A 944 14.02 8.91 -12.81
CA ASP A 944 12.55 8.89 -12.86
C ASP A 944 11.99 9.67 -14.07
N LEU A 945 12.85 10.18 -14.96
CA LEU A 945 12.46 11.06 -16.07
C LEU A 945 11.72 10.34 -17.22
N GLY A 946 11.78 9.02 -17.29
CA GLY A 946 11.33 8.21 -18.44
C GLY A 946 9.92 8.56 -18.97
N ARG A 947 8.88 8.45 -18.13
CA ARG A 947 7.49 8.73 -18.55
C ARG A 947 7.25 10.19 -18.92
N THR A 948 7.86 11.12 -18.21
CA THR A 948 7.74 12.56 -18.49
C THR A 948 8.32 12.91 -19.86
N VAL A 949 9.52 12.42 -20.16
CA VAL A 949 10.17 12.67 -21.45
C VAL A 949 9.45 11.96 -22.59
N ALA A 950 8.94 10.75 -22.35
CA ALA A 950 8.09 10.03 -23.29
C ALA A 950 6.85 10.85 -23.69
N PHE A 951 6.20 11.52 -22.74
CA PHE A 951 5.03 12.34 -23.03
C PHE A 951 5.40 13.63 -23.78
N LEU A 952 6.54 14.25 -23.43
CA LEU A 952 7.10 15.36 -24.22
C LEU A 952 7.34 14.93 -25.68
N ALA A 953 7.91 13.74 -25.90
CA ALA A 953 8.12 13.20 -27.24
C ALA A 953 6.81 13.02 -28.02
N LYS A 954 5.72 12.58 -27.36
CA LYS A 954 4.38 12.53 -28.00
C LYS A 954 3.88 13.89 -28.43
N MET A 955 3.97 14.88 -27.54
CA MET A 955 3.49 16.24 -27.83
C MET A 955 4.25 16.91 -28.97
N ILE A 956 5.56 16.63 -29.10
CA ILE A 956 6.40 17.16 -30.18
C ILE A 956 5.93 16.68 -31.56
N GLY A 957 5.22 15.56 -31.67
CA GLY A 957 4.59 15.13 -32.91
C GLY A 957 3.57 16.12 -33.48
N HIS A 958 3.08 17.08 -32.66
CA HIS A 958 2.06 18.06 -33.05
C HIS A 958 2.63 19.49 -33.00
N ARG A 959 2.66 20.16 -34.17
CA ARG A 959 3.31 21.48 -34.35
C ARG A 959 2.91 22.55 -33.31
N PRO A 960 1.62 22.77 -32.98
CA PRO A 960 1.25 23.78 -31.99
C PRO A 960 1.85 23.53 -30.60
N LEU A 961 1.85 22.28 -30.15
CA LEU A 961 2.44 21.89 -28.86
C LEU A 961 3.97 21.99 -28.90
N ALA A 962 4.59 21.61 -30.01
CA ALA A 962 6.04 21.74 -30.20
C ALA A 962 6.52 23.19 -30.09
N VAL A 963 5.79 24.13 -30.72
CA VAL A 963 6.09 25.57 -30.61
C VAL A 963 5.99 26.05 -29.16
N GLN A 964 4.94 25.66 -28.43
CA GLN A 964 4.78 26.06 -27.03
C GLN A 964 5.86 25.44 -26.13
N LEU A 965 6.24 24.17 -26.34
CA LEU A 965 7.31 23.50 -25.59
C LEU A 965 8.66 24.18 -25.78
N VAL A 966 9.04 24.46 -27.03
CA VAL A 966 10.30 25.17 -27.34
C VAL A 966 10.27 26.59 -26.76
N GLY A 967 9.16 27.32 -26.92
CA GLY A 967 8.98 28.65 -26.33
C GLY A 967 8.98 28.68 -24.79
N LYS A 968 8.74 27.54 -24.13
CA LYS A 968 8.84 27.36 -22.67
C LYS A 968 10.20 26.82 -22.21
N GLY A 969 11.18 26.69 -23.10
CA GLY A 969 12.55 26.31 -22.74
C GLY A 969 12.80 24.80 -22.68
N LEU A 970 12.10 23.99 -23.51
CA LEU A 970 12.43 22.57 -23.68
C LEU A 970 13.90 22.38 -24.09
N LEU A 971 14.40 23.22 -24.99
CA LEU A 971 15.75 23.17 -25.55
C LEU A 971 16.76 24.02 -24.76
N ASP A 972 16.47 24.35 -23.50
CA ASP A 972 17.46 25.01 -22.62
C ASP A 972 18.72 24.13 -22.46
N PRO A 973 19.95 24.69 -22.54
CA PRO A 973 21.19 23.90 -22.49
C PRO A 973 21.35 23.06 -21.22
N ASN A 974 20.94 23.57 -20.05
CA ASN A 974 21.07 22.84 -18.79
C ASN A 974 20.07 21.70 -18.73
N ARG A 975 18.84 21.93 -19.21
CA ARG A 975 17.81 20.90 -19.32
C ARG A 975 18.24 19.79 -20.28
N MET A 976 18.72 20.15 -21.48
CA MET A 976 19.14 19.18 -22.48
C MET A 976 20.37 18.38 -22.03
N ARG A 977 21.33 19.02 -21.35
CA ARG A 977 22.45 18.31 -20.73
C ARG A 977 21.97 17.27 -19.72
N ARG A 978 21.02 17.62 -18.86
CA ARG A 978 20.46 16.68 -17.88
C ARG A 978 19.71 15.52 -18.54
N LEU A 979 18.91 15.79 -19.57
CA LEU A 979 18.14 14.76 -20.29
C LEU A 979 19.02 13.76 -21.06
N LEU A 980 20.21 14.19 -21.49
CA LEU A 980 21.15 13.37 -22.27
C LEU A 980 22.37 12.92 -21.45
N ASP A 981 22.36 13.11 -20.13
CA ASP A 981 23.43 12.68 -19.24
C ASP A 981 23.41 11.15 -19.03
N CYS A 982 24.55 10.55 -18.69
CA CYS A 982 24.66 9.11 -18.43
C CYS A 982 23.81 8.64 -17.23
N SER A 983 23.40 9.54 -16.32
CA SER A 983 22.51 9.23 -15.21
C SER A 983 21.03 9.14 -15.61
N SER A 984 20.66 9.59 -16.81
CA SER A 984 19.29 9.52 -17.31
C SER A 984 18.94 8.11 -17.79
N PRO A 985 17.69 7.64 -17.58
CA PRO A 985 17.21 6.39 -18.12
C PRO A 985 17.44 6.31 -19.61
N ARG A 986 17.78 5.11 -20.07
CA ARG A 986 17.98 4.80 -21.47
C ARG A 986 16.79 5.26 -22.33
N GLU A 987 15.57 5.01 -21.86
CA GLU A 987 14.32 5.37 -22.53
C GLU A 987 14.18 6.90 -22.65
N ALA A 988 14.51 7.64 -21.59
CA ALA A 988 14.50 9.11 -21.59
C ALA A 988 15.51 9.68 -22.59
N THR A 989 16.71 9.08 -22.68
CA THR A 989 17.73 9.47 -23.65
C THR A 989 17.24 9.27 -25.08
N LEU A 990 16.66 8.09 -25.38
CA LEU A 990 16.12 7.77 -26.70
C LEU A 990 14.98 8.70 -27.10
N ASP A 991 14.07 9.01 -26.18
CA ASP A 991 12.95 9.92 -26.42
C ASP A 991 13.43 11.37 -26.58
N THR A 992 14.48 11.79 -25.87
CA THR A 992 15.09 13.12 -26.06
C THR A 992 15.75 13.23 -27.45
N LEU A 993 16.43 12.18 -27.92
CA LEU A 993 16.96 12.15 -29.29
C LEU A 993 15.84 12.21 -30.34
N MET A 994 14.69 11.59 -30.05
CA MET A 994 13.51 11.69 -30.90
C MET A 994 12.91 13.10 -30.92
N ILE A 995 12.83 13.77 -29.78
CA ILE A 995 12.40 15.17 -29.68
C ILE A 995 13.24 16.06 -30.61
N VAL A 996 14.57 15.98 -30.50
CA VAL A 996 15.50 16.74 -31.36
C VAL A 996 15.27 16.40 -32.83
N SER A 997 15.18 15.10 -33.14
CA SER A 997 14.98 14.63 -34.51
C SER A 997 13.67 15.12 -35.12
N ASP A 998 12.57 15.11 -34.37
CA ASP A 998 11.25 15.51 -34.86
C ASP A 998 11.12 17.02 -35.00
N LEU A 999 11.68 17.81 -34.09
CA LEU A 999 11.78 19.26 -34.24
C LEU A 999 12.59 19.64 -35.50
N ALA A 1000 13.77 19.03 -35.68
CA ALA A 1000 14.60 19.28 -36.85
C ALA A 1000 13.92 18.86 -38.17
N ARG A 1001 13.14 17.78 -38.13
CA ARG A 1001 12.35 17.31 -39.27
C ARG A 1001 11.16 18.21 -39.58
N MET A 1002 10.57 18.84 -38.56
CA MET A 1002 9.31 19.56 -38.69
C MET A 1002 9.46 20.86 -39.49
N ASP A 1003 10.42 21.70 -39.12
CA ASP A 1003 10.61 23.01 -39.72
C ASP A 1003 12.03 23.55 -39.44
N LYS A 1004 12.63 24.23 -40.43
CA LYS A 1004 13.95 24.86 -40.25
C LYS A 1004 13.96 25.96 -39.19
N GLY A 1005 12.81 26.54 -38.86
CA GLY A 1005 12.67 27.53 -37.79
C GLY A 1005 13.06 27.01 -36.40
N PHE A 1006 13.16 25.68 -36.20
CA PHE A 1006 13.66 25.10 -34.96
C PHE A 1006 15.19 24.98 -34.89
N TYR A 1007 15.92 25.22 -35.98
CA TYR A 1007 17.37 25.01 -36.04
C TYR A 1007 18.15 25.92 -35.10
N GLU A 1008 17.75 27.19 -34.96
CA GLU A 1008 18.39 28.12 -34.02
C GLU A 1008 18.24 27.66 -32.57
N PHE A 1009 17.06 27.16 -32.20
CA PHE A 1009 16.81 26.62 -30.86
C PHE A 1009 17.60 25.32 -30.60
N ILE A 1010 17.68 24.42 -31.59
CA ILE A 1010 18.48 23.19 -31.50
C ILE A 1010 19.95 23.51 -31.36
N ASN A 1011 20.46 24.51 -32.09
CA ASN A 1011 21.83 24.98 -31.97
C ASN A 1011 22.08 25.61 -30.59
N GLY A 1012 21.15 26.45 -30.13
CA GLY A 1012 21.18 27.05 -28.79
C GLY A 1012 21.29 26.01 -27.67
N ALA A 1013 20.67 24.84 -27.83
CA ALA A 1013 20.73 23.73 -26.87
C ALA A 1013 22.14 23.15 -26.64
N SER A 1014 23.12 23.47 -27.49
CA SER A 1014 24.52 23.05 -27.34
C SER A 1014 24.74 21.53 -27.20
N ILE A 1015 23.99 20.74 -27.98
CA ILE A 1015 23.97 19.27 -27.88
C ILE A 1015 24.93 18.52 -28.83
N LEU A 1016 25.62 19.23 -29.75
CA LEU A 1016 26.42 18.59 -30.79
C LEU A 1016 27.55 17.70 -30.27
N ASP A 1017 28.25 18.12 -29.21
CA ASP A 1017 29.28 17.31 -28.57
C ASP A 1017 28.73 16.04 -27.91
N ILE A 1018 27.52 16.12 -27.34
CA ILE A 1018 26.83 14.96 -26.76
C ILE A 1018 26.44 13.98 -27.87
N LEU A 1019 25.86 14.49 -28.97
CA LEU A 1019 25.51 13.68 -30.15
C LEU A 1019 26.74 13.01 -30.77
N ARG A 1020 27.87 13.72 -30.81
CA ARG A 1020 29.16 13.16 -31.25
C ARG A 1020 29.55 11.95 -30.39
N GLY A 1021 29.50 12.06 -29.06
CA GLY A 1021 29.76 10.94 -28.15
C GLY A 1021 28.79 9.78 -28.34
N PHE A 1022 27.52 10.06 -28.63
CA PHE A 1022 26.50 9.04 -28.88
C PHE A 1022 26.69 8.25 -30.17
N LEU A 1023 27.41 8.78 -31.17
CA LEU A 1023 27.77 8.00 -32.35
C LEU A 1023 28.68 6.82 -32.02
N THR A 1024 29.42 6.87 -30.90
CA THR A 1024 30.32 5.79 -30.44
C THR A 1024 29.79 5.03 -29.23
N HIS A 1025 28.52 5.23 -28.86
CA HIS A 1025 27.91 4.60 -27.69
C HIS A 1025 27.78 3.07 -27.84
N GLU A 1026 27.85 2.31 -26.75
CA GLU A 1026 27.74 0.84 -26.77
C GLU A 1026 26.36 0.34 -27.24
N ASP A 1027 25.28 0.99 -26.79
CA ASP A 1027 23.91 0.67 -27.24
C ASP A 1027 23.66 1.10 -28.71
N PRO A 1028 23.36 0.15 -29.62
CA PRO A 1028 23.06 0.45 -31.02
C PRO A 1028 21.81 1.32 -31.21
N ASN A 1029 20.84 1.29 -30.30
CA ASN A 1029 19.65 2.13 -30.41
C ASN A 1029 20.00 3.61 -30.24
N ILE A 1030 20.90 3.94 -29.31
CA ILE A 1030 21.38 5.31 -29.10
C ILE A 1030 22.14 5.78 -30.34
N ARG A 1031 23.06 4.95 -30.87
CA ARG A 1031 23.80 5.27 -32.12
C ARG A 1031 22.85 5.53 -33.29
N ALA A 1032 21.88 4.63 -33.51
CA ALA A 1032 20.90 4.75 -34.59
C ALA A 1032 20.06 6.04 -34.47
N LYS A 1033 19.61 6.39 -33.26
CA LYS A 1033 18.80 7.60 -33.03
C LYS A 1033 19.62 8.88 -33.14
N ALA A 1034 20.89 8.88 -32.71
CA ALA A 1034 21.80 10.00 -32.91
C ALA A 1034 22.03 10.26 -34.41
N CYS A 1035 22.29 9.21 -35.21
CA CYS A 1035 22.40 9.33 -36.67
C CYS A 1035 21.12 9.91 -37.28
N ASN A 1036 19.94 9.43 -36.86
CA ASN A 1036 18.66 9.93 -37.34
C ASN A 1036 18.44 11.42 -37.00
N ALA A 1037 18.78 11.85 -35.78
CA ALA A 1037 18.67 13.24 -35.36
C ALA A 1037 19.59 14.15 -36.21
N LEU A 1038 20.87 13.80 -36.32
CA LEU A 1038 21.85 14.53 -37.13
C LEU A 1038 21.45 14.61 -38.61
N GLY A 1039 20.90 13.53 -39.17
CA GLY A 1039 20.37 13.53 -40.52
C GLY A 1039 19.19 14.49 -40.70
N ASN A 1040 18.27 14.57 -39.73
CA ASN A 1040 17.15 15.52 -39.79
C ASN A 1040 17.58 16.98 -39.55
N MET A 1041 18.66 17.21 -38.81
CA MET A 1041 19.28 18.54 -38.66
C MET A 1041 19.83 19.08 -40.00
N CYS A 1042 20.18 18.20 -40.94
CA CYS A 1042 20.65 18.58 -42.28
C CYS A 1042 19.54 18.61 -43.34
N ARG A 1043 18.28 18.36 -42.96
CA ARG A 1043 17.21 18.06 -43.91
C ARG A 1043 16.77 19.28 -44.72
N HIS A 1044 16.55 20.42 -44.06
CA HIS A 1044 15.88 21.57 -44.68
C HIS A 1044 16.83 22.67 -45.16
N SER A 1045 18.07 22.71 -44.66
CA SER A 1045 19.09 23.65 -45.10
C SER A 1045 20.50 23.20 -44.68
N ALA A 1046 21.52 23.90 -45.19
CA ALA A 1046 22.93 23.71 -44.81
C ALA A 1046 23.31 24.33 -43.45
N TYR A 1047 22.35 24.77 -42.63
CA TYR A 1047 22.59 25.53 -41.40
C TYR A 1047 23.61 24.87 -40.45
N PHE A 1048 23.53 23.55 -40.29
CA PHE A 1048 24.42 22.81 -39.39
C PHE A 1048 25.75 22.36 -40.03
N TYR A 1049 25.98 22.56 -41.33
CA TYR A 1049 27.14 21.97 -42.01
C TYR A 1049 28.47 22.42 -41.38
N ASP A 1050 28.64 23.73 -41.15
CA ASP A 1050 29.84 24.29 -40.51
C ASP A 1050 30.06 23.72 -39.10
N ALA A 1051 28.97 23.64 -38.31
CA ALA A 1051 29.03 23.10 -36.97
C ALA A 1051 29.41 21.60 -36.98
N LEU A 1052 28.84 20.80 -37.89
CA LEU A 1052 29.18 19.38 -38.00
C LEU A 1052 30.65 19.15 -38.37
N ALA A 1053 31.21 19.99 -39.24
CA ALA A 1053 32.63 19.97 -39.59
C ALA A 1053 33.51 20.32 -38.37
N ARG A 1054 33.20 21.42 -37.67
CA ARG A 1054 33.94 21.85 -36.46
C ARG A 1054 33.93 20.83 -35.34
N HIS A 1055 32.83 20.10 -35.16
CA HIS A 1055 32.72 19.03 -34.16
C HIS A 1055 33.22 17.66 -34.66
N HIS A 1056 33.77 17.56 -35.87
CA HIS A 1056 34.27 16.32 -36.47
C HIS A 1056 33.23 15.18 -36.50
N ILE A 1057 31.96 15.51 -36.71
CA ILE A 1057 30.85 14.54 -36.68
C ILE A 1057 30.79 13.72 -37.97
N ILE A 1058 31.14 14.33 -39.11
CA ILE A 1058 31.04 13.69 -40.43
C ILE A 1058 31.86 12.40 -40.51
N GLY A 1059 33.10 12.40 -40.02
CA GLY A 1059 33.94 11.21 -39.98
C GLY A 1059 33.27 10.05 -39.22
N LEU A 1060 32.69 10.33 -38.05
CA LEU A 1060 32.00 9.31 -37.25
C LEU A 1060 30.74 8.79 -37.95
N LEU A 1061 29.98 9.64 -38.64
CA LEU A 1061 28.84 9.18 -39.45
C LEU A 1061 29.26 8.24 -40.57
N ILE A 1062 30.41 8.49 -41.21
CA ILE A 1062 30.99 7.60 -42.23
C ILE A 1062 31.34 6.25 -41.61
N ASP A 1063 31.96 6.24 -40.43
CA ASP A 1063 32.29 4.99 -39.72
C ASP A 1063 31.01 4.20 -39.35
N ARG A 1064 29.88 4.88 -39.11
CA ARG A 1064 28.59 4.24 -38.84
C ARG A 1064 27.90 3.63 -40.07
N CYS A 1065 28.33 3.94 -41.30
CA CYS A 1065 27.89 3.18 -42.48
C CYS A 1065 28.37 1.72 -42.45
N ALA A 1066 29.45 1.43 -41.71
CA ALA A 1066 29.95 0.07 -41.48
C ALA A 1066 29.61 -0.48 -40.09
N ASP A 1067 28.65 0.13 -39.36
CA ASP A 1067 28.26 -0.32 -38.01
C ASP A 1067 27.72 -1.76 -38.03
N PRO A 1068 27.94 -2.59 -36.99
CA PRO A 1068 27.35 -3.93 -36.92
C PRO A 1068 25.81 -3.92 -36.88
N ASP A 1069 25.17 -2.89 -36.32
CA ASP A 1069 23.71 -2.79 -36.26
C ASP A 1069 23.10 -2.21 -37.55
N LYS A 1070 22.14 -2.94 -38.12
CA LYS A 1070 21.48 -2.60 -39.39
C LYS A 1070 20.72 -1.26 -39.37
N ARG A 1071 20.12 -0.90 -38.23
CA ARG A 1071 19.36 0.37 -38.11
C ARG A 1071 20.31 1.55 -38.06
N THR A 1072 21.45 1.39 -37.40
CA THR A 1072 22.52 2.39 -37.36
C THR A 1072 23.05 2.66 -38.75
N ARG A 1073 23.38 1.62 -39.54
CA ARG A 1073 23.79 1.78 -40.95
C ARG A 1073 22.75 2.54 -41.78
N LYS A 1074 21.46 2.15 -41.66
CA LYS A 1074 20.35 2.82 -42.35
C LYS A 1074 20.30 4.33 -42.10
N PHE A 1075 20.42 4.74 -40.83
CA PHE A 1075 20.35 6.16 -40.45
C PHE A 1075 21.67 6.91 -40.71
N ALA A 1076 22.82 6.24 -40.67
CA ALA A 1076 24.09 6.83 -41.07
C ALA A 1076 24.09 7.21 -42.56
N CYS A 1077 23.65 6.31 -43.44
CA CYS A 1077 23.48 6.61 -44.87
C CYS A 1077 22.50 7.77 -45.11
N PHE A 1078 21.39 7.79 -44.36
CA PHE A 1078 20.43 8.90 -44.40
C PHE A 1078 21.06 10.23 -43.99
N ALA A 1079 21.85 10.24 -42.91
CA ALA A 1079 22.51 11.45 -42.43
C ALA A 1079 23.56 11.97 -43.41
N ILE A 1080 24.39 11.09 -43.96
CA ILE A 1080 25.37 11.42 -45.01
C ILE A 1080 24.68 12.00 -46.24
N GLY A 1081 23.58 11.38 -46.69
CA GLY A 1081 22.84 11.87 -47.84
C GLY A 1081 22.31 13.30 -47.63
N ASN A 1082 21.77 13.61 -46.45
CA ASN A 1082 21.30 14.97 -46.15
C ASN A 1082 22.45 15.97 -45.94
N ALA A 1083 23.60 15.52 -45.44
CA ALA A 1083 24.81 16.36 -45.30
C ALA A 1083 25.45 16.72 -46.65
N ALA A 1084 25.10 16.04 -47.74
CA ALA A 1084 25.54 16.35 -49.10
C ALA A 1084 24.52 17.12 -49.95
N TYR A 1085 23.30 17.33 -49.44
CA TYR A 1085 22.15 17.70 -50.29
C TYR A 1085 22.12 19.17 -50.71
N HIS A 1086 22.46 20.11 -49.82
CA HIS A 1086 22.15 21.54 -50.00
C HIS A 1086 23.27 22.35 -50.67
N ASN A 1087 24.54 22.02 -50.42
CA ASN A 1087 25.70 22.61 -51.07
C ASN A 1087 26.91 21.66 -50.98
N ASP A 1088 28.05 22.06 -51.55
CA ASP A 1088 29.25 21.24 -51.65
C ASP A 1088 30.27 21.45 -50.52
N MET A 1089 29.93 22.18 -49.45
CA MET A 1089 30.85 22.52 -48.36
C MET A 1089 31.47 21.27 -47.71
N LEU A 1090 30.67 20.23 -47.48
CA LEU A 1090 31.10 19.00 -46.80
C LEU A 1090 31.66 17.94 -47.75
N TYR A 1091 31.74 18.19 -49.06
CA TYR A 1091 32.13 17.16 -50.04
C TYR A 1091 33.52 16.58 -49.77
N GLU A 1092 34.49 17.41 -49.38
CA GLU A 1092 35.85 16.95 -49.06
C GLU A 1092 35.88 15.99 -47.86
N GLU A 1093 35.13 16.28 -46.80
CA GLU A 1093 35.02 15.36 -45.65
C GLU A 1093 34.24 14.10 -46.00
N LEU A 1094 33.19 14.24 -46.82
CA LEU A 1094 32.33 13.16 -47.24
C LEU A 1094 32.96 12.24 -48.30
N ARG A 1095 34.06 12.66 -48.95
CA ARG A 1095 34.78 11.84 -49.94
C ARG A 1095 35.05 10.41 -49.44
N ARG A 1096 35.39 10.25 -48.16
CA ARG A 1096 35.68 8.95 -47.54
C ARG A 1096 34.45 8.03 -47.41
N SER A 1097 33.24 8.54 -47.60
CA SER A 1097 32.01 7.73 -47.54
C SER A 1097 31.81 6.89 -48.80
N ILE A 1098 32.34 7.30 -49.95
CA ILE A 1098 32.08 6.69 -51.27
C ILE A 1098 32.33 5.17 -51.28
N PRO A 1099 33.48 4.64 -50.79
CA PRO A 1099 33.73 3.20 -50.80
C PRO A 1099 32.76 2.42 -49.89
N GLN A 1100 32.39 3.00 -48.75
CA GLN A 1100 31.47 2.36 -47.80
C GLN A 1100 30.06 2.30 -48.37
N LEU A 1101 29.59 3.40 -48.98
CA LEU A 1101 28.27 3.45 -49.63
C LEU A 1101 28.19 2.47 -50.80
N ALA A 1102 29.23 2.39 -51.64
CA ALA A 1102 29.30 1.43 -52.74
C ALA A 1102 29.26 -0.03 -52.25
N LYS A 1103 29.97 -0.34 -51.15
CA LYS A 1103 29.94 -1.66 -50.52
C LYS A 1103 28.54 -2.03 -50.01
N LEU A 1104 27.81 -1.08 -49.43
CA LEU A 1104 26.46 -1.32 -48.92
C LEU A 1104 25.46 -1.67 -50.02
N LEU A 1105 25.58 -1.06 -51.21
CA LEU A 1105 24.73 -1.39 -52.36
C LEU A 1105 24.83 -2.87 -52.76
N LEU A 1106 26.04 -3.42 -52.73
CA LEU A 1106 26.32 -4.81 -53.12
C LEU A 1106 26.10 -5.83 -52.00
N SER A 1107 25.84 -5.38 -50.78
CA SER A 1107 25.70 -6.25 -49.61
C SER A 1107 24.24 -6.76 -49.43
N ALA A 1108 24.04 -7.76 -48.57
CA ALA A 1108 22.73 -8.34 -48.26
C ALA A 1108 21.86 -7.46 -47.33
N GLU A 1109 21.90 -6.14 -47.52
CA GLU A 1109 21.16 -5.16 -46.72
C GLU A 1109 19.70 -5.01 -47.14
N GLU A 1110 18.86 -4.51 -46.22
CA GLU A 1110 17.47 -4.14 -46.49
C GLU A 1110 17.38 -3.05 -47.58
N ASP A 1111 16.33 -3.11 -48.41
CA ASP A 1111 16.10 -2.18 -49.52
C ASP A 1111 16.17 -0.72 -49.11
N LYS A 1112 15.71 -0.39 -47.90
CA LYS A 1112 15.75 1.00 -47.42
C LYS A 1112 17.16 1.51 -47.15
N THR A 1113 18.07 0.66 -46.65
CA THR A 1113 19.48 1.03 -46.43
C THR A 1113 20.18 1.24 -47.76
N LYS A 1114 19.94 0.36 -48.74
CA LYS A 1114 20.44 0.48 -50.11
C LYS A 1114 19.94 1.76 -50.79
N ALA A 1115 18.64 2.05 -50.67
CA ALA A 1115 18.04 3.27 -51.21
C ALA A 1115 18.66 4.54 -50.59
N ASN A 1116 18.90 4.55 -49.28
CA ASN A 1116 19.58 5.68 -48.63
C ASN A 1116 21.04 5.82 -49.11
N ALA A 1117 21.76 4.71 -49.30
CA ALA A 1117 23.14 4.72 -49.79
C ALA A 1117 23.24 5.22 -51.24
N ALA A 1118 22.34 4.76 -52.12
CA ALA A 1118 22.23 5.24 -53.50
C ALA A 1118 21.88 6.74 -53.54
N GLY A 1119 20.91 7.16 -52.73
CA GLY A 1119 20.55 8.57 -52.60
C GLY A 1119 21.70 9.45 -52.11
N ALA A 1120 22.49 8.95 -51.15
CA ALA A 1120 23.68 9.65 -50.68
C ALA A 1120 24.75 9.81 -51.78
N LEU A 1121 25.04 8.77 -52.55
CA LEU A 1121 25.96 8.85 -53.69
C LEU A 1121 25.50 9.86 -54.75
N SER A 1122 24.19 9.89 -55.04
CA SER A 1122 23.60 10.89 -55.94
C SER A 1122 23.78 12.31 -55.42
N ASN A 1123 23.56 12.53 -54.11
CA ASN A 1123 23.71 13.85 -53.50
C ASN A 1123 25.16 14.36 -53.50
N LEU A 1124 26.18 13.49 -53.52
CA LEU A 1124 27.60 13.86 -53.54
C LEU A 1124 28.09 14.47 -54.86
N VAL A 1125 27.26 14.45 -55.91
CA VAL A 1125 27.54 15.10 -57.21
C VAL A 1125 26.48 16.13 -57.59
N ARG A 1126 25.50 16.35 -56.70
CA ARG A 1126 24.34 17.18 -56.99
C ARG A 1126 24.68 18.65 -57.18
N ASN A 1127 25.59 19.17 -56.37
CA ASN A 1127 25.90 20.60 -56.31
C ASN A 1127 27.31 20.93 -56.84
N SER A 1128 28.13 19.93 -57.16
CA SER A 1128 29.51 20.10 -57.60
C SER A 1128 30.06 18.83 -58.26
N ASN A 1129 30.99 18.97 -59.19
CA ASN A 1129 31.65 17.86 -59.89
C ASN A 1129 32.90 17.33 -59.18
N LYS A 1130 33.30 17.91 -58.03
CA LYS A 1130 34.53 17.58 -57.28
C LYS A 1130 34.72 16.09 -57.00
N LEU A 1131 33.64 15.34 -56.80
CA LEU A 1131 33.68 13.93 -56.39
C LEU A 1131 33.38 12.96 -57.54
N CYS A 1132 33.13 13.43 -58.76
CA CYS A 1132 32.77 12.56 -59.89
C CYS A 1132 33.85 11.52 -60.21
N GLU A 1133 35.12 11.93 -60.27
CA GLU A 1133 36.25 11.02 -60.52
C GLU A 1133 36.40 9.96 -59.42
N GLU A 1134 36.19 10.36 -58.16
CA GLU A 1134 36.28 9.46 -57.01
C GLU A 1134 35.12 8.43 -57.03
N ILE A 1135 33.89 8.86 -57.34
CA ILE A 1135 32.73 7.97 -57.49
C ILE A 1135 32.97 6.90 -58.56
N ILE A 1136 33.57 7.27 -59.69
CA ILE A 1136 33.91 6.33 -60.77
C ILE A 1136 35.04 5.39 -60.33
N SER A 1137 36.16 5.95 -59.84
CA SER A 1137 37.36 5.17 -59.49
C SER A 1137 37.16 4.22 -58.31
N LYS A 1138 36.24 4.52 -57.39
CA LYS A 1138 35.90 3.65 -56.24
C LYS A 1138 34.80 2.63 -56.53
N GLY A 1139 34.33 2.52 -57.78
CA GLY A 1139 33.41 1.46 -58.17
C GLY A 1139 31.94 1.70 -57.83
N ALA A 1140 31.56 2.92 -57.43
CA ALA A 1140 30.20 3.22 -56.98
C ALA A 1140 29.18 3.17 -58.13
N MET A 1141 29.56 3.60 -59.34
CA MET A 1141 28.72 3.48 -60.55
C MET A 1141 28.43 2.02 -60.90
N GLN A 1142 29.45 1.16 -60.81
CA GLN A 1142 29.32 -0.27 -61.09
C GLN A 1142 28.45 -0.95 -60.02
N ALA A 1143 28.51 -0.49 -58.77
CA ALA A 1143 27.64 -0.97 -57.70
C ALA A 1143 26.17 -0.59 -57.93
N LEU A 1144 25.90 0.65 -58.38
CA LEU A 1144 24.55 1.11 -58.72
C LEU A 1144 23.94 0.39 -59.92
N LEU A 1145 24.74 0.08 -60.95
CA LEU A 1145 24.28 -0.66 -62.13
C LEU A 1145 24.00 -2.15 -61.87
N LYS A 1146 24.58 -2.70 -60.80
CA LYS A 1146 24.37 -4.09 -60.37
C LYS A 1146 23.18 -4.26 -59.43
N LEU A 1147 22.71 -3.17 -58.84
CA LEU A 1147 21.52 -3.11 -57.99
C LEU A 1147 20.27 -3.27 -58.86
#